data_AF-A2FJJ9-F1
#
_entry.id   AF-A2FJJ9-F1
#
_cell.length_a   1.000
_cell.length_b   1.000
_cell.length_c   1.000
_cell.angle_alpha   90.00
_cell.angle_beta   90.00
_cell.angle_gamma   90.00
#
_symmetry.space_group_name_H-M   'P 1'
#
loop_
_entity.id
_entity.type
_entity.pdbx_description
1 polymer ?
#
loop_
_entity_poly.entity_id
_entity_poly.type
_entity_poly.pdbx_seq_one_letter_code
_entity_poly.pdbx_strand_id
1 'polypeptide(L)'
;MTLIPDAYYHDPGAVLKDVKMSDPDLIISSSCTEIYDSAFLYSKNTLQSFTFQENPQLTKIGSNAFYSCASLTKIDLSKCSLLQTISTRAFYQCKSVKSLLLPDGLQEILSVAFLGIQISTLTIPSSVKTIGESAFGDISTLLSITFNEGSQLLELTKNAFYKTSLLEFTVPESVNSINGMFINAVITMKKIKVHQNNQYFESDGNAVYTKNFSKIVAFAANSTTSYVINSKVQIIGNATFMRARLSSITIPPSVTVIQSYAFYETINLKEINLPPNITEIPEAWFFNSGLTSITIPDNVTSIESLAFASCNSLTTIVLPEGLEYIGGGAFPSNKNIKIVFPEASSVQLDDQMLIISKDKTYISMCLNSSAISITIPSSVKTIKQRAFMSAKQLTTVICDGTSEVEVIENYAFYLCEQLTSIPSFPKLKQIGEYAFSKTKINSAISFSPYLEKIGQYCFYLAQSISRITFSSTTTALYFNDFCFSGCTSLSSIDLHDCTCNIYFRKNVFSDCSSLSMFNVNDKIKSFDSCCFMNSGLETINFANSYTSFDTLPSMFLKGCTNIEEIIIPTNIEIIGNECFSETSISYISIPDSVTTLSTQCFSGCSQLDHVDISSTSGLTTIMGSIFEGCTSLSYISDFRSSKFVCVNSTIYDVGFSQVYIHAPGCKDRYISFDSRLVTVSEGAFINSRYIELVVFVENSVRIIGRRSFESCIRLEHISIPSSVVSIGSDAFIHCDSLRCGVLFQNKTQPFIELLVSSGLPKSSLRLCSVFSCAVRNCNTFSISFSLFTVFILM
;
A
#
# COMPACT_ATOMS: atom_id res chain seq x y z
N MET A 1 9.12 -8.85 -36.33
CA MET A 1 8.16 -8.86 -35.21
C MET A 1 7.47 -10.22 -35.17
N THR A 2 7.28 -10.78 -33.99
CA THR A 2 6.72 -12.11 -33.75
C THR A 2 5.24 -11.98 -33.38
N LEU A 3 4.36 -12.72 -34.05
CA LEU A 3 2.93 -12.74 -33.70
C LEU A 3 2.74 -13.44 -32.36
N ILE A 4 1.99 -12.82 -31.45
CA ILE A 4 1.65 -13.41 -30.15
C ILE A 4 0.71 -14.59 -30.37
N PRO A 5 1.08 -15.82 -29.97
CA PRO A 5 0.23 -17.00 -30.11
C PRO A 5 -1.07 -16.93 -29.29
N ASP A 6 -2.12 -17.62 -29.75
CA ASP A 6 -3.43 -17.70 -29.08
C ASP A 6 -3.36 -18.21 -27.63
N ALA A 7 -2.32 -18.97 -27.28
CA ALA A 7 -2.08 -19.45 -25.91
C ALA A 7 -1.94 -18.32 -24.86
N TYR A 8 -1.65 -17.09 -25.31
CA TYR A 8 -1.56 -15.91 -24.44
C TYR A 8 -2.85 -15.09 -24.36
N TYR A 9 -3.96 -15.62 -24.89
CA TYR A 9 -5.29 -15.01 -24.82
C TYR A 9 -6.25 -15.88 -23.98
N HIS A 10 -7.29 -15.30 -23.37
CA HIS A 10 -8.34 -16.05 -22.67
C HIS A 10 -9.32 -16.72 -23.63
N ASP A 11 -9.73 -16.00 -24.67
CA ASP A 11 -10.44 -16.51 -25.84
C ASP A 11 -9.52 -16.31 -27.06
N PRO A 12 -9.48 -17.22 -28.04
CA PRO A 12 -8.55 -17.14 -29.17
C PRO A 12 -8.52 -15.75 -29.80
N GLY A 13 -7.41 -15.04 -29.55
CA GLY A 13 -7.13 -13.71 -30.05
C GLY A 13 -7.94 -12.54 -29.47
N ALA A 14 -8.86 -12.70 -28.49
CA ALA A 14 -9.74 -11.60 -28.04
C ALA A 14 -9.22 -10.82 -26.83
N VAL A 15 -8.82 -11.50 -25.75
CA VAL A 15 -8.36 -10.85 -24.51
C VAL A 15 -6.94 -11.31 -24.19
N LEU A 16 -5.96 -10.42 -24.35
CA LEU A 16 -4.54 -10.70 -24.16
C LEU A 16 -4.16 -10.63 -22.67
N LYS A 17 -3.64 -11.73 -22.08
CA LYS A 17 -3.54 -11.86 -20.61
C LYS A 17 -2.15 -11.90 -19.99
N ASP A 18 -1.21 -12.67 -20.56
CA ASP A 18 0.05 -13.05 -19.87
C ASP A 18 1.16 -13.31 -20.88
N VAL A 19 1.63 -12.28 -21.56
CA VAL A 19 2.72 -12.42 -22.55
C VAL A 19 4.01 -12.78 -21.82
N LYS A 20 4.43 -14.04 -21.98
CA LYS A 20 5.68 -14.60 -21.43
C LYS A 20 6.72 -14.84 -22.54
N MET A 21 6.70 -14.01 -23.57
CA MET A 21 7.60 -14.12 -24.73
C MET A 21 8.89 -13.34 -24.49
N SER A 22 10.03 -13.89 -24.92
CA SER A 22 11.33 -13.19 -24.87
C SER A 22 11.62 -12.38 -26.13
N ASP A 23 10.85 -12.56 -27.20
CA ASP A 23 10.96 -11.78 -28.43
C ASP A 23 10.81 -10.28 -28.13
N PRO A 24 11.71 -9.43 -28.65
CA PRO A 24 11.68 -8.00 -28.36
C PRO A 24 10.61 -7.23 -29.13
N ASP A 25 10.16 -7.75 -30.28
CA ASP A 25 9.23 -7.05 -31.16
C ASP A 25 8.00 -7.92 -31.42
N LEU A 26 6.83 -7.49 -30.93
CA LEU A 26 5.63 -8.32 -30.92
C LEU A 26 4.50 -7.77 -31.80
N ILE A 27 3.68 -8.67 -32.37
CA ILE A 27 2.46 -8.33 -33.11
C ILE A 27 1.26 -8.84 -32.30
N ILE A 28 0.33 -7.96 -31.97
CA ILE A 28 -0.94 -8.26 -31.31
C ILE A 28 -1.99 -8.60 -32.37
N SER A 29 -2.83 -9.60 -32.11
CA SER A 29 -3.90 -10.04 -33.02
C SER A 29 -4.88 -8.92 -33.34
N SER A 30 -5.41 -8.86 -34.57
CA SER A 30 -6.44 -7.88 -34.94
C SER A 30 -7.77 -8.16 -34.24
N SER A 31 -8.05 -9.40 -33.84
CA SER A 31 -9.22 -9.77 -33.06
C SER A 31 -9.15 -9.31 -31.60
N CYS A 32 -8.00 -8.79 -31.14
CA CYS A 32 -7.80 -8.41 -29.75
C CYS A 32 -8.67 -7.21 -29.40
N THR A 33 -9.63 -7.42 -28.51
CA THR A 33 -10.55 -6.39 -28.00
C THR A 33 -10.03 -5.77 -26.71
N GLU A 34 -9.26 -6.51 -25.91
CA GLU A 34 -8.71 -6.01 -24.64
C GLU A 34 -7.28 -6.52 -24.39
N ILE A 35 -6.39 -5.61 -24.01
CA ILE A 35 -5.14 -5.97 -23.34
C ILE A 35 -5.42 -5.97 -21.84
N TYR A 36 -5.38 -7.13 -21.21
CA TYR A 36 -5.75 -7.29 -19.80
C TYR A 36 -4.73 -6.65 -18.85
N ASP A 37 -5.09 -6.58 -17.59
CA ASP A 37 -4.24 -6.02 -16.55
C ASP A 37 -2.91 -6.79 -16.46
N SER A 38 -1.80 -6.05 -16.39
CA SER A 38 -0.44 -6.60 -16.30
C SER A 38 0.01 -7.53 -17.44
N ALA A 39 -0.63 -7.45 -18.62
CA ALA A 39 -0.40 -8.40 -19.72
C ALA A 39 1.07 -8.60 -20.16
N PHE A 40 1.92 -7.58 -20.06
CA PHE A 40 3.33 -7.64 -20.44
C PHE A 40 4.28 -7.66 -19.23
N LEU A 41 3.80 -7.98 -18.03
CA LEU A 41 4.63 -7.99 -16.81
C LEU A 41 5.87 -8.90 -16.92
N TYR A 42 5.73 -10.05 -17.59
CA TYR A 42 6.81 -11.02 -17.78
C TYR A 42 7.77 -10.67 -18.93
N SER A 43 7.30 -9.88 -19.91
CA SER A 43 8.11 -9.41 -21.05
C SER A 43 8.65 -7.98 -20.88
N LYS A 44 8.44 -7.34 -19.72
CA LYS A 44 8.81 -5.92 -19.49
C LYS A 44 10.29 -5.58 -19.74
N ASN A 45 11.18 -6.56 -19.58
CA ASN A 45 12.63 -6.39 -19.76
C ASN A 45 13.09 -6.69 -21.20
N THR A 46 12.25 -7.30 -22.02
CA THR A 46 12.60 -7.73 -23.38
C THR A 46 11.86 -6.91 -24.43
N LEU A 47 10.62 -6.48 -24.18
CA LEU A 47 9.78 -5.76 -25.13
C LEU A 47 10.40 -4.41 -25.53
N GLN A 48 10.79 -4.29 -26.79
CA GLN A 48 11.33 -3.09 -27.42
C GLN A 48 10.31 -2.38 -28.31
N SER A 49 9.42 -3.15 -28.96
CA SER A 49 8.34 -2.62 -29.77
C SER A 49 7.13 -3.57 -29.83
N PHE A 50 5.97 -3.01 -30.15
CA PHE A 50 4.79 -3.78 -30.52
C PHE A 50 4.05 -3.11 -31.67
N THR A 51 3.25 -3.90 -32.38
CA THR A 51 2.30 -3.44 -33.40
C THR A 51 1.04 -4.30 -33.37
N PHE A 52 0.06 -3.97 -34.21
CA PHE A 52 -1.15 -4.75 -34.40
C PHE A 52 -1.20 -5.32 -35.82
N GLN A 53 -1.86 -6.46 -35.99
CA GLN A 53 -2.36 -6.87 -37.30
C GLN A 53 -3.36 -5.84 -37.85
N GLU A 54 -3.58 -5.86 -39.17
CA GLU A 54 -4.47 -4.91 -39.84
C GLU A 54 -5.91 -4.94 -39.27
N ASN A 55 -6.51 -3.75 -39.12
CA ASN A 55 -7.85 -3.53 -38.55
C ASN A 55 -8.04 -4.02 -37.10
N PRO A 56 -7.24 -3.55 -36.12
CA PRO A 56 -7.36 -3.97 -34.73
C PRO A 56 -8.72 -3.59 -34.11
N GLN A 57 -9.31 -4.52 -33.35
CA GLN A 57 -10.60 -4.37 -32.67
C GLN A 57 -10.47 -3.90 -31.21
N LEU A 58 -9.30 -3.38 -30.82
CA LEU A 58 -8.96 -3.06 -29.44
C LEU A 58 -9.85 -1.93 -28.90
N THR A 59 -10.53 -2.16 -27.78
CA THR A 59 -11.37 -1.17 -27.09
C THR A 59 -10.77 -0.69 -25.78
N LYS A 60 -9.87 -1.47 -25.15
CA LYS A 60 -9.31 -1.16 -23.83
C LYS A 60 -7.88 -1.68 -23.63
N ILE A 61 -7.06 -0.88 -22.95
CA ILE A 61 -5.77 -1.29 -22.38
C ILE A 61 -5.87 -1.24 -20.85
N GLY A 62 -5.69 -2.40 -20.21
CA GLY A 62 -5.85 -2.64 -18.78
C GLY A 62 -4.77 -2.00 -17.91
N SER A 63 -5.00 -2.05 -16.60
CA SER A 63 -4.13 -1.46 -15.60
C SER A 63 -2.78 -2.17 -15.57
N ASN A 64 -1.69 -1.42 -15.49
CA ASN A 64 -0.32 -1.96 -15.49
C ASN A 64 0.04 -2.80 -16.73
N ALA A 65 -0.74 -2.78 -17.82
CA ALA A 65 -0.57 -3.67 -18.98
C ALA A 65 0.87 -3.72 -19.52
N PHE A 66 1.53 -2.57 -19.63
CA PHE A 66 2.93 -2.41 -20.04
C PHE A 66 3.79 -1.80 -18.92
N TYR A 67 3.46 -2.08 -17.66
CA TYR A 67 4.13 -1.48 -16.50
C TYR A 67 5.65 -1.67 -16.54
N SER A 68 6.38 -0.55 -16.51
CA SER A 68 7.84 -0.51 -16.55
C SER A 68 8.46 -1.31 -17.69
N CYS A 69 7.83 -1.35 -18.87
CA CYS A 69 8.47 -1.86 -20.10
C CYS A 69 9.59 -0.91 -20.52
N ALA A 70 10.72 -0.96 -19.82
CA ALA A 70 11.75 0.07 -19.85
C ALA A 70 12.46 0.14 -21.21
N SER A 71 12.48 -0.94 -21.98
CA SER A 71 13.09 -1.02 -23.31
C SER A 71 12.16 -0.59 -24.45
N LEU A 72 10.87 -0.37 -24.17
CA LEU A 72 9.88 0.02 -25.18
C LEU A 72 10.22 1.42 -25.71
N THR A 73 10.37 1.56 -27.03
CA THR A 73 10.86 2.80 -27.65
C THR A 73 9.76 3.67 -28.28
N LYS A 74 8.63 3.05 -28.65
CA LYS A 74 7.50 3.71 -29.31
C LYS A 74 6.19 3.07 -28.85
N ILE A 75 5.17 3.90 -28.68
CA ILE A 75 3.78 3.48 -28.48
C ILE A 75 2.97 4.01 -29.66
N ASP A 76 2.56 3.12 -30.55
CA ASP A 76 1.74 3.47 -31.72
C ASP A 76 0.35 2.84 -31.61
N LEU A 77 -0.61 3.65 -31.16
CA LEU A 77 -2.01 3.24 -31.03
C LEU A 77 -2.88 3.83 -32.14
N SER A 78 -2.29 4.54 -33.11
CA SER A 78 -3.03 5.29 -34.15
C SER A 78 -3.99 4.41 -34.97
N LYS A 79 -3.67 3.13 -35.17
CA LYS A 79 -4.52 2.16 -35.88
C LYS A 79 -5.72 1.66 -35.06
N CYS A 80 -5.74 1.86 -33.73
CA CYS A 80 -6.76 1.33 -32.82
C CYS A 80 -7.96 2.27 -32.72
N SER A 81 -8.71 2.44 -33.82
CA SER A 81 -9.83 3.38 -33.90
C SER A 81 -10.98 3.11 -32.91
N LEU A 82 -11.11 1.87 -32.42
CA LEU A 82 -12.11 1.49 -31.42
C LEU A 82 -11.63 1.64 -29.97
N LEU A 83 -10.36 1.99 -29.74
CA LEU A 83 -9.78 2.09 -28.39
C LEU A 83 -10.42 3.26 -27.66
N GLN A 84 -11.11 2.98 -26.56
CA GLN A 84 -11.81 3.99 -25.76
C GLN A 84 -11.07 4.32 -24.46
N THR A 85 -10.40 3.35 -23.84
CA THR A 85 -9.83 3.53 -22.50
C THR A 85 -8.39 3.02 -22.41
N ILE A 86 -7.51 3.84 -21.84
CA ILE A 86 -6.17 3.47 -21.38
C ILE A 86 -6.16 3.58 -19.85
N SER A 87 -6.07 2.44 -19.16
CA SER A 87 -6.27 2.35 -17.72
C SER A 87 -5.06 2.77 -16.89
N THR A 88 -5.26 2.80 -15.57
CA THR A 88 -4.29 3.28 -14.58
C THR A 88 -2.95 2.57 -14.72
N ARG A 89 -1.85 3.33 -14.77
CA ARG A 89 -0.48 2.81 -14.92
C ARG A 89 -0.21 1.96 -16.19
N ALA A 90 -1.06 2.01 -17.22
CA ALA A 90 -0.93 1.16 -18.40
C ALA A 90 0.49 1.17 -19.02
N PHE A 91 1.14 2.32 -19.12
CA PHE A 91 2.51 2.51 -19.63
C PHE A 91 3.42 3.24 -18.62
N TYR A 92 3.17 3.02 -17.32
CA TYR A 92 3.92 3.66 -16.24
C TYR A 92 5.41 3.32 -16.32
N GLN A 93 6.27 4.35 -16.28
CA GLN A 93 7.74 4.23 -16.30
C GLN A 93 8.31 3.48 -17.52
N CYS A 94 7.65 3.55 -18.69
CA CYS A 94 8.24 3.13 -19.97
C CYS A 94 9.28 4.16 -20.47
N LYS A 95 10.40 4.26 -19.75
CA LYS A 95 11.38 5.36 -19.84
C LYS A 95 12.09 5.50 -21.19
N SER A 96 12.09 4.49 -22.05
CA SER A 96 12.70 4.60 -23.38
C SER A 96 11.73 5.09 -24.47
N VAL A 97 10.44 5.29 -24.15
CA VAL A 97 9.45 5.72 -25.14
C VAL A 97 9.71 7.16 -25.56
N LYS A 98 10.02 7.36 -26.85
CA LYS A 98 10.28 8.67 -27.47
C LYS A 98 9.19 9.12 -28.43
N SER A 99 8.26 8.24 -28.76
CA SER A 99 7.14 8.52 -29.66
C SER A 99 5.86 7.88 -29.11
N LEU A 100 4.79 8.68 -29.05
CA LEU A 100 3.44 8.28 -28.65
C LEU A 100 2.44 8.78 -29.68
N LEU A 101 1.65 7.87 -30.26
CA LEU A 101 0.55 8.18 -31.17
C LEU A 101 -0.74 7.62 -30.59
N LEU A 102 -1.72 8.49 -30.31
CA LEU A 102 -3.03 8.14 -29.76
C LEU A 102 -4.09 8.06 -30.89
N PRO A 103 -5.10 7.17 -30.79
CA PRO A 103 -6.14 7.04 -31.79
C PRO A 103 -7.30 8.03 -31.62
N ASP A 104 -8.00 8.32 -32.71
CA ASP A 104 -9.13 9.26 -32.75
C ASP A 104 -10.37 8.82 -31.94
N GLY A 105 -10.50 7.55 -31.56
CA GLY A 105 -11.63 7.03 -30.77
C GLY A 105 -11.45 7.11 -29.24
N LEU A 106 -10.26 7.53 -28.78
CA LEU A 106 -9.88 7.48 -27.37
C LEU A 106 -10.68 8.45 -26.50
N GLN A 107 -11.34 7.95 -25.47
CA GLN A 107 -12.18 8.75 -24.58
C GLN A 107 -11.52 9.01 -23.22
N GLU A 108 -10.82 8.02 -22.67
CA GLU A 108 -10.32 8.07 -21.29
C GLU A 108 -8.85 7.66 -21.19
N ILE A 109 -8.07 8.51 -20.54
CA ILE A 109 -6.69 8.25 -20.14
C ILE A 109 -6.62 8.33 -18.62
N LEU A 110 -6.53 7.20 -17.93
CA LEU A 110 -6.63 7.15 -16.48
C LEU A 110 -5.31 7.52 -15.78
N SER A 111 -5.36 7.59 -14.45
CA SER A 111 -4.28 8.10 -13.61
C SER A 111 -2.94 7.42 -13.88
N VAL A 112 -1.88 8.23 -13.93
CA VAL A 112 -0.48 7.81 -14.15
C VAL A 112 -0.25 6.87 -15.35
N ALA A 113 -1.15 6.86 -16.34
CA ALA A 113 -1.09 5.95 -17.50
C ALA A 113 0.22 6.05 -18.28
N PHE A 114 0.77 7.24 -18.48
CA PHE A 114 2.01 7.50 -19.22
C PHE A 114 3.08 8.19 -18.37
N LEU A 115 3.02 8.07 -17.04
CA LEU A 115 3.98 8.76 -16.17
C LEU A 115 5.41 8.26 -16.42
N GLY A 116 6.33 9.19 -16.71
CA GLY A 116 7.76 8.91 -16.83
C GLY A 116 8.25 8.44 -18.22
N ILE A 117 7.41 8.48 -19.26
CA ILE A 117 7.88 8.32 -20.65
C ILE A 117 8.75 9.53 -21.07
N GLN A 118 9.34 9.51 -22.27
CA GLN A 118 10.33 10.50 -22.71
C GLN A 118 10.01 11.12 -24.09
N ILE A 119 8.75 11.47 -24.31
CA ILE A 119 8.27 12.15 -25.53
C ILE A 119 8.53 13.66 -25.48
N SER A 120 8.79 14.27 -26.65
CA SER A 120 9.01 15.73 -26.75
C SER A 120 7.76 16.54 -27.07
N THR A 121 6.79 15.93 -27.74
CA THR A 121 5.51 16.54 -28.13
C THR A 121 4.38 15.55 -27.92
N LEU A 122 3.18 16.05 -27.68
CA LEU A 122 1.98 15.26 -27.46
C LEU A 122 0.80 15.85 -28.22
N THR A 123 0.08 15.02 -28.97
CA THR A 123 -1.20 15.39 -29.59
C THR A 123 -2.31 14.61 -28.91
N ILE A 124 -3.31 15.32 -28.39
CA ILE A 124 -4.49 14.76 -27.73
C ILE A 124 -5.65 14.76 -28.73
N PRO A 125 -6.22 13.59 -29.08
CA PRO A 125 -7.39 13.49 -29.93
C PRO A 125 -8.61 14.24 -29.36
N SER A 126 -9.49 14.74 -30.23
CA SER A 126 -10.63 15.56 -29.81
C SER A 126 -11.69 14.77 -29.04
N SER A 127 -11.72 13.45 -29.19
CA SER A 127 -12.61 12.52 -28.49
C SER A 127 -12.27 12.32 -27.01
N VAL A 128 -11.06 12.70 -26.56
CA VAL A 128 -10.64 12.51 -25.18
C VAL A 128 -11.47 13.40 -24.25
N LYS A 129 -12.21 12.78 -23.35
CA LYS A 129 -13.07 13.44 -22.35
C LYS A 129 -12.36 13.61 -21.01
N THR A 130 -11.44 12.69 -20.70
CA THR A 130 -10.80 12.62 -19.38
C THR A 130 -9.31 12.31 -19.49
N ILE A 131 -8.52 13.12 -18.78
CA ILE A 131 -7.10 12.87 -18.47
C ILE A 131 -6.98 12.81 -16.94
N GLY A 132 -6.62 11.64 -16.43
CA GLY A 132 -6.52 11.35 -15.00
C GLY A 132 -5.31 11.99 -14.32
N GLU A 133 -5.28 11.91 -12.99
CA GLU A 133 -4.21 12.50 -12.19
C GLU A 133 -2.84 11.96 -12.62
N SER A 134 -1.91 12.89 -12.89
CA SER A 134 -0.54 12.57 -13.32
C SER A 134 -0.43 11.66 -14.55
N ALA A 135 -1.48 11.56 -15.38
CA ALA A 135 -1.48 10.71 -16.57
C ALA A 135 -0.28 10.96 -17.50
N PHE A 136 0.14 12.21 -17.64
CA PHE A 136 1.32 12.64 -18.40
C PHE A 136 2.36 13.34 -17.51
N GLY A 137 2.53 12.85 -16.27
CA GLY A 137 3.50 13.38 -15.31
C GLY A 137 4.93 12.85 -15.51
N ASP A 138 5.91 13.56 -14.95
CA ASP A 138 7.34 13.21 -14.95
C ASP A 138 7.94 13.00 -16.35
N ILE A 139 7.40 13.69 -17.37
CA ILE A 139 7.91 13.70 -18.74
C ILE A 139 8.75 14.97 -18.92
N SER A 140 9.95 15.00 -18.33
CA SER A 140 10.83 16.18 -18.34
C SER A 140 11.30 16.61 -19.74
N THR A 141 11.07 15.79 -20.76
CA THR A 141 11.36 16.05 -22.16
C THR A 141 10.19 16.68 -22.93
N LEU A 142 8.96 16.69 -22.37
CA LEU A 142 7.77 17.20 -23.04
C LEU A 142 7.79 18.73 -23.10
N LEU A 143 7.88 19.29 -24.32
CA LEU A 143 7.99 20.73 -24.58
C LEU A 143 6.67 21.36 -25.02
N SER A 144 5.80 20.61 -25.70
CA SER A 144 4.52 21.11 -26.20
C SER A 144 3.42 20.05 -26.22
N ILE A 145 2.18 20.52 -26.07
CA ILE A 145 0.96 19.72 -26.20
C ILE A 145 0.04 20.43 -27.20
N THR A 146 -0.58 19.64 -28.07
CA THR A 146 -1.62 20.09 -29.00
C THR A 146 -2.90 19.31 -28.73
N PHE A 147 -4.03 20.00 -28.65
CA PHE A 147 -5.35 19.38 -28.64
C PHE A 147 -5.94 19.51 -30.04
N ASN A 148 -6.50 18.44 -30.59
CA ASN A 148 -7.21 18.51 -31.86
C ASN A 148 -8.48 19.39 -31.71
N GLU A 149 -8.84 20.11 -32.78
CA GLU A 149 -10.02 20.97 -32.84
C GLU A 149 -11.29 20.23 -32.42
N GLY A 150 -12.14 20.91 -31.64
CA GLY A 150 -13.36 20.30 -31.10
C GLY A 150 -13.11 19.37 -29.92
N SER A 151 -12.07 19.64 -29.13
CA SER A 151 -11.71 18.85 -27.95
C SER A 151 -12.88 18.71 -26.97
N GLN A 152 -13.13 17.48 -26.51
CA GLN A 152 -14.17 17.11 -25.55
C GLN A 152 -13.66 17.04 -24.10
N LEU A 153 -12.41 17.44 -23.84
CA LEU A 153 -11.82 17.38 -22.50
C LEU A 153 -12.57 18.32 -21.56
N LEU A 154 -13.07 17.79 -20.45
CA LEU A 154 -13.91 18.55 -19.51
C LEU A 154 -13.10 19.22 -18.39
N GLU A 155 -12.02 18.58 -17.94
CA GLU A 155 -11.26 19.00 -16.77
C GLU A 155 -9.75 18.85 -16.96
N LEU A 156 -9.00 19.81 -16.42
CA LEU A 156 -7.56 19.69 -16.17
C LEU A 156 -7.35 19.25 -14.71
N THR A 157 -7.13 17.94 -14.52
CA THR A 157 -7.03 17.30 -13.21
C THR A 157 -5.69 17.59 -12.52
N LYS A 158 -5.63 17.33 -11.21
CA LYS A 158 -4.42 17.50 -10.40
C LYS A 158 -3.22 16.80 -11.04
N ASN A 159 -2.09 17.51 -11.13
CA ASN A 159 -0.82 16.98 -11.63
C ASN A 159 -0.86 16.38 -13.05
N ALA A 160 -1.89 16.58 -13.87
CA ALA A 160 -2.04 15.95 -15.20
C ALA A 160 -0.75 15.99 -16.05
N PHE A 161 -0.01 17.11 -15.98
CA PHE A 161 1.28 17.35 -16.65
C PHE A 161 2.40 17.71 -15.67
N TYR A 162 2.38 17.15 -14.46
CA TYR A 162 3.38 17.41 -13.40
C TYR A 162 4.81 17.17 -13.88
N LYS A 163 5.74 18.07 -13.53
CA LYS A 163 7.18 17.93 -13.79
C LYS A 163 7.52 17.68 -15.27
N THR A 164 6.76 18.33 -16.16
CA THR A 164 7.07 18.44 -17.59
C THR A 164 7.88 19.71 -17.86
N SER A 165 8.35 19.88 -19.11
CA SER A 165 9.11 21.06 -19.55
C SER A 165 8.33 21.92 -20.54
N LEU A 166 6.99 21.95 -20.41
CA LEU A 166 6.13 22.71 -21.31
C LEU A 166 6.55 24.18 -21.39
N LEU A 167 6.63 24.71 -22.60
CA LEU A 167 6.95 26.11 -22.85
C LEU A 167 5.68 26.95 -22.98
N GLU A 168 4.64 26.39 -23.60
CA GLU A 168 3.31 27.00 -23.73
C GLU A 168 2.22 25.95 -23.48
N PHE A 169 1.04 26.40 -23.04
CA PHE A 169 -0.15 25.56 -22.91
C PHE A 169 -1.40 26.32 -23.37
N THR A 170 -2.30 25.64 -24.08
CA THR A 170 -3.60 26.20 -24.46
C THR A 170 -4.71 25.36 -23.83
N VAL A 171 -5.55 25.99 -23.00
CA VAL A 171 -6.75 25.37 -22.44
C VAL A 171 -7.76 25.15 -23.58
N PRO A 172 -8.19 23.90 -23.85
CA PRO A 172 -9.05 23.58 -24.98
C PRO A 172 -10.52 24.00 -24.76
N GLU A 173 -11.36 23.86 -25.78
CA GLU A 173 -12.72 24.41 -25.89
C GLU A 173 -13.66 23.99 -24.76
N SER A 174 -13.70 22.69 -24.45
CA SER A 174 -14.69 22.11 -23.54
C SER A 174 -14.30 22.13 -22.07
N VAL A 175 -13.07 22.54 -21.76
CA VAL A 175 -12.59 22.55 -20.37
C VAL A 175 -13.38 23.58 -19.57
N ASN A 176 -14.06 23.08 -18.53
CA ASN A 176 -14.90 23.86 -17.62
C ASN A 176 -14.40 23.84 -16.16
N SER A 177 -13.44 22.97 -15.85
CA SER A 177 -12.78 22.88 -14.55
C SER A 177 -11.26 22.81 -14.69
N ILE A 178 -10.54 23.56 -13.85
CA ILE A 178 -9.07 23.57 -13.82
C ILE A 178 -8.63 23.42 -12.35
N ASN A 179 -7.94 22.33 -12.05
CA ASN A 179 -7.18 22.19 -10.82
C ASN A 179 -5.86 22.95 -10.95
N GLY A 180 -5.55 23.93 -10.10
CA GLY A 180 -4.34 24.75 -10.26
C GLY A 180 -3.01 23.99 -10.14
N MET A 181 -3.01 22.75 -9.64
CA MET A 181 -1.83 21.87 -9.65
C MET A 181 -1.69 21.04 -10.94
N PHE A 182 -2.51 21.23 -11.98
CA PHE A 182 -2.42 20.43 -13.22
C PHE A 182 -1.04 20.51 -13.92
N ILE A 183 -0.32 21.62 -13.72
CA ILE A 183 1.05 21.90 -14.22
C ILE A 183 2.05 22.13 -13.07
N ASN A 184 1.86 21.42 -11.95
CA ASN A 184 2.81 21.47 -10.83
C ASN A 184 4.24 21.13 -11.30
N ALA A 185 5.23 21.85 -10.78
CA ALA A 185 6.65 21.75 -11.12
C ALA A 185 7.00 22.03 -12.60
N VAL A 186 6.10 22.63 -13.39
CA VAL A 186 6.38 23.08 -14.77
C VAL A 186 6.94 24.50 -14.77
N ILE A 187 8.17 24.65 -14.28
CA ILE A 187 8.83 25.96 -14.08
C ILE A 187 9.35 26.61 -15.38
N THR A 188 9.16 25.96 -16.53
CA THR A 188 9.62 26.41 -17.86
C THR A 188 8.58 27.23 -18.61
N MET A 189 7.31 27.15 -18.21
CA MET A 189 6.18 27.68 -18.98
C MET A 189 6.22 29.20 -19.10
N LYS A 190 6.33 29.69 -20.34
CA LYS A 190 6.41 31.12 -20.69
C LYS A 190 5.06 31.71 -21.06
N LYS A 191 4.09 30.89 -21.46
CA LYS A 191 2.79 31.37 -21.93
C LYS A 191 1.69 30.38 -21.62
N ILE A 192 0.53 30.88 -21.21
CA ILE A 192 -0.70 30.08 -21.10
C ILE A 192 -1.85 30.82 -21.77
N LYS A 193 -2.59 30.12 -22.63
CA LYS A 193 -3.70 30.66 -23.42
C LYS A 193 -4.96 29.87 -23.16
N VAL A 194 -6.09 30.45 -23.51
CA VAL A 194 -7.38 29.76 -23.60
C VAL A 194 -7.84 29.78 -25.06
N HIS A 195 -8.36 28.66 -25.54
CA HIS A 195 -8.91 28.56 -26.89
C HIS A 195 -10.08 29.54 -27.08
N GLN A 196 -10.18 30.15 -28.26
CA GLN A 196 -11.18 31.20 -28.56
C GLN A 196 -12.63 30.75 -28.34
N ASN A 197 -12.93 29.47 -28.55
CA ASN A 197 -14.27 28.90 -28.39
C ASN A 197 -14.57 28.43 -26.95
N ASN A 198 -13.63 28.54 -26.01
CA ASN A 198 -13.88 28.16 -24.62
C ASN A 198 -14.85 29.18 -23.97
N GLN A 199 -15.94 28.67 -23.40
CA GLN A 199 -17.02 29.47 -22.82
C GLN A 199 -16.81 29.79 -21.33
N TYR A 200 -15.89 29.11 -20.67
CA TYR A 200 -15.71 29.15 -19.22
C TYR A 200 -14.52 29.98 -18.77
N PHE A 201 -13.49 30.08 -19.61
CA PHE A 201 -12.23 30.73 -19.28
C PHE A 201 -11.80 31.78 -20.32
N GLU A 202 -10.87 32.62 -19.89
CA GLU A 202 -10.17 33.61 -20.71
C GLU A 202 -8.72 33.74 -20.20
N SER A 203 -7.82 34.25 -21.04
CA SER A 203 -6.41 34.40 -20.67
C SER A 203 -5.82 35.71 -21.18
N ASP A 204 -4.88 36.28 -20.45
CA ASP A 204 -4.07 37.43 -20.88
C ASP A 204 -2.69 37.02 -21.45
N GLY A 205 -2.45 35.71 -21.59
CA GLY A 205 -1.19 35.14 -22.04
C GLY A 205 -0.23 34.74 -20.91
N ASN A 206 -0.40 35.28 -19.71
CA ASN A 206 0.38 34.91 -18.52
C ASN A 206 -0.44 34.08 -17.54
N ALA A 207 -1.74 34.35 -17.45
CA ALA A 207 -2.67 33.64 -16.58
C ALA A 207 -3.97 33.22 -17.28
N VAL A 208 -4.67 32.30 -16.63
CA VAL A 208 -6.04 31.88 -16.98
C VAL A 208 -6.99 32.37 -15.89
N TYR A 209 -8.10 32.96 -16.34
CA TYR A 209 -9.20 33.45 -15.54
C TYR A 209 -10.49 32.76 -15.95
N THR A 210 -11.46 32.75 -15.04
CA THR A 210 -12.87 32.57 -15.40
C THR A 210 -13.32 33.63 -16.41
N LYS A 211 -14.32 33.31 -17.24
CA LYS A 211 -14.78 34.17 -18.35
C LYS A 211 -15.18 35.59 -17.92
N ASN A 212 -15.70 35.74 -16.70
CA ASN A 212 -16.10 37.02 -16.12
C ASN A 212 -14.97 37.71 -15.32
N PHE A 213 -13.77 37.13 -15.29
CA PHE A 213 -12.60 37.56 -14.51
C PHE A 213 -12.79 37.56 -12.98
N SER A 214 -13.80 36.87 -12.42
CA SER A 214 -13.99 36.85 -10.95
C SER A 214 -12.97 35.97 -10.22
N LYS A 215 -12.37 35.00 -10.91
CA LYS A 215 -11.37 34.07 -10.38
C LYS A 215 -10.20 33.89 -11.34
N ILE A 216 -8.98 33.92 -10.83
CA ILE A 216 -7.75 33.47 -11.50
C ILE A 216 -7.44 32.02 -11.08
N VAL A 217 -7.09 31.15 -12.03
CA VAL A 217 -7.02 29.69 -11.80
C VAL A 217 -5.68 29.04 -12.18
N ALA A 218 -4.88 29.67 -13.03
CA ALA A 218 -3.57 29.17 -13.43
C ALA A 218 -2.64 30.31 -13.87
N PHE A 219 -1.34 30.12 -13.70
CA PHE A 219 -0.30 31.05 -14.12
C PHE A 219 0.87 30.32 -14.79
N ALA A 220 1.39 30.89 -15.88
CA ALA A 220 2.60 30.41 -16.53
C ALA A 220 3.83 30.84 -15.71
N ALA A 221 4.43 29.91 -14.97
CA ALA A 221 5.42 30.17 -13.93
C ALA A 221 6.65 30.99 -14.37
N ASN A 222 7.01 30.97 -15.65
CA ASN A 222 8.16 31.68 -16.23
C ASN A 222 7.75 32.68 -17.32
N SER A 223 6.53 33.23 -17.22
CA SER A 223 5.98 34.18 -18.20
C SER A 223 6.49 35.61 -18.03
N THR A 224 6.66 36.08 -16.79
CA THR A 224 7.07 37.45 -16.49
C THR A 224 7.80 37.55 -15.15
N THR A 225 8.57 38.63 -14.95
CA THR A 225 9.19 38.99 -13.67
C THR A 225 8.28 39.88 -12.80
N SER A 226 7.29 40.55 -13.38
CA SER A 226 6.31 41.38 -12.67
C SER A 226 4.91 41.20 -13.24
N TYR A 227 3.91 41.17 -12.37
CA TYR A 227 2.53 40.87 -12.76
C TYR A 227 1.48 41.68 -11.99
N VAL A 228 0.43 42.13 -12.68
CA VAL A 228 -0.71 42.85 -12.10
C VAL A 228 -1.97 42.03 -12.35
N ILE A 229 -2.60 41.54 -11.29
CA ILE A 229 -3.84 40.77 -11.40
C ILE A 229 -4.99 41.71 -11.81
N ASN A 230 -5.86 41.25 -12.72
CA ASN A 230 -7.03 42.00 -13.18
C ASN A 230 -7.91 42.48 -12.00
N SER A 231 -8.34 43.74 -12.01
CA SER A 231 -9.08 44.38 -10.91
C SER A 231 -10.43 43.76 -10.59
N LYS A 232 -11.01 42.94 -11.46
CA LYS A 232 -12.28 42.22 -11.21
C LYS A 232 -12.12 40.94 -10.39
N VAL A 233 -10.90 40.45 -10.19
CA VAL A 233 -10.64 39.19 -9.49
C VAL A 233 -11.02 39.30 -8.02
N GLN A 234 -11.85 38.36 -7.57
CA GLN A 234 -12.28 38.19 -6.19
C GLN A 234 -11.63 36.97 -5.52
N ILE A 235 -11.26 35.96 -6.32
CA ILE A 235 -10.74 34.68 -5.84
C ILE A 235 -9.40 34.36 -6.53
N ILE A 236 -8.37 34.06 -5.75
CA ILE A 236 -7.13 33.42 -6.23
C ILE A 236 -7.24 31.92 -5.99
N GLY A 237 -7.23 31.14 -7.08
CA GLY A 237 -7.39 29.69 -7.04
C GLY A 237 -6.21 28.95 -6.39
N ASN A 238 -6.47 27.70 -5.99
CA ASN A 238 -5.47 26.80 -5.39
C ASN A 238 -4.23 26.71 -6.29
N ALA A 239 -3.03 26.79 -5.71
CA ALA A 239 -1.76 26.64 -6.42
C ALA A 239 -1.53 27.57 -7.64
N THR A 240 -2.31 28.63 -7.83
CA THR A 240 -2.32 29.45 -9.06
C THR A 240 -0.92 29.96 -9.46
N PHE A 241 -0.15 30.51 -8.51
CA PHE A 241 1.21 31.03 -8.73
C PHE A 241 2.29 30.12 -8.16
N MET A 242 2.00 28.83 -7.96
CA MET A 242 2.95 27.86 -7.45
C MET A 242 4.24 27.87 -8.30
N ARG A 243 5.39 28.07 -7.65
CA ARG A 243 6.73 28.13 -8.24
C ARG A 243 6.89 29.21 -9.32
N ALA A 244 6.04 30.25 -9.30
CA ALA A 244 6.19 31.39 -10.19
C ALA A 244 7.55 32.07 -9.96
N ARG A 245 8.23 32.42 -11.05
CA ARG A 245 9.57 33.02 -11.06
C ARG A 245 9.54 34.55 -11.01
N LEU A 246 8.35 35.13 -10.79
CA LEU A 246 8.15 36.56 -10.62
C LEU A 246 8.87 37.09 -9.37
N SER A 247 9.29 38.35 -9.43
CA SER A 247 9.88 39.09 -8.30
C SER A 247 8.92 40.10 -7.69
N SER A 248 7.84 40.46 -8.39
CA SER A 248 6.81 41.39 -7.89
C SER A 248 5.43 41.00 -8.42
N ILE A 249 4.39 41.16 -7.59
CA ILE A 249 3.01 40.97 -7.96
C ILE A 249 2.10 41.99 -7.27
N THR A 250 1.12 42.53 -8.01
CA THR A 250 0.07 43.40 -7.46
C THR A 250 -1.24 42.65 -7.39
N ILE A 251 -1.77 42.48 -6.17
CA ILE A 251 -3.09 41.88 -5.90
C ILE A 251 -4.12 43.01 -5.71
N PRO A 252 -5.24 43.02 -6.44
CA PRO A 252 -6.24 44.08 -6.31
C PRO A 252 -7.05 43.95 -5.01
N PRO A 253 -7.58 45.06 -4.48
CA PRO A 253 -8.33 45.07 -3.21
C PRO A 253 -9.68 44.34 -3.27
N SER A 254 -10.15 43.97 -4.46
CA SER A 254 -11.34 43.15 -4.71
C SER A 254 -11.14 41.68 -4.32
N VAL A 255 -9.89 41.21 -4.15
CA VAL A 255 -9.61 39.85 -3.69
C VAL A 255 -10.03 39.68 -2.23
N THR A 256 -10.92 38.72 -1.99
CA THR A 256 -11.45 38.38 -0.66
C THR A 256 -11.17 36.93 -0.28
N VAL A 257 -10.91 36.05 -1.26
CA VAL A 257 -10.61 34.63 -1.03
C VAL A 257 -9.33 34.24 -1.76
N ILE A 258 -8.44 33.56 -1.04
CA ILE A 258 -7.23 32.97 -1.58
C ILE A 258 -7.21 31.52 -1.12
N GLN A 259 -6.94 30.59 -2.04
CA GLN A 259 -6.92 29.17 -1.73
C GLN A 259 -5.49 28.69 -1.44
N SER A 260 -5.38 27.53 -0.79
CA SER A 260 -4.10 26.95 -0.36
C SER A 260 -3.06 26.85 -1.48
N TYR A 261 -1.79 26.88 -1.11
CA TYR A 261 -0.63 26.74 -2.02
C TYR A 261 -0.48 27.83 -3.10
N ALA A 262 -1.27 28.90 -3.10
CA ALA A 262 -1.30 29.86 -4.22
C ALA A 262 0.05 30.53 -4.55
N PHE A 263 0.93 30.79 -3.58
CA PHE A 263 2.31 31.29 -3.79
C PHE A 263 3.37 30.29 -3.26
N TYR A 264 3.05 29.00 -3.30
CA TYR A 264 3.95 27.94 -2.85
C TYR A 264 5.25 27.94 -3.67
N GLU A 265 6.41 27.94 -3.01
CA GLU A 265 7.75 27.96 -3.62
C GLU A 265 8.03 29.16 -4.56
N THR A 266 7.46 30.34 -4.31
CA THR A 266 7.82 31.58 -5.04
C THR A 266 9.15 32.17 -4.54
N ILE A 267 10.25 31.47 -4.82
CA ILE A 267 11.59 31.77 -4.27
C ILE A 267 12.15 33.14 -4.65
N ASN A 268 11.64 33.77 -5.71
CA ASN A 268 12.10 35.08 -6.20
C ASN A 268 11.30 36.27 -5.64
N LEU A 269 10.13 36.01 -5.03
CA LEU A 269 9.24 37.03 -4.50
C LEU A 269 9.71 37.45 -3.10
N LYS A 270 10.23 38.68 -2.98
CA LYS A 270 10.82 39.21 -1.72
C LYS A 270 9.84 39.99 -0.86
N GLU A 271 8.88 40.65 -1.49
CA GLU A 271 7.87 41.48 -0.84
C GLU A 271 6.53 41.31 -1.56
N ILE A 272 5.43 41.44 -0.82
CA ILE A 272 4.08 41.40 -1.36
C ILE A 272 3.16 42.22 -0.46
N ASN A 273 2.25 42.98 -1.06
CA ASN A 273 1.14 43.62 -0.37
C ASN A 273 -0.06 42.68 -0.40
N LEU A 274 -0.52 42.25 0.77
CA LEU A 274 -1.71 41.40 0.88
C LEU A 274 -2.98 42.24 0.70
N PRO A 275 -4.02 41.70 0.05
CA PRO A 275 -5.29 42.42 -0.11
C PRO A 275 -5.94 42.68 1.27
N PRO A 276 -6.55 43.85 1.50
CA PRO A 276 -6.99 44.27 2.84
C PRO A 276 -8.22 43.51 3.38
N ASN A 277 -8.98 42.85 2.50
CA ASN A 277 -10.29 42.26 2.84
C ASN A 277 -10.25 40.73 3.02
N ILE A 278 -9.07 40.12 3.09
CA ILE A 278 -8.97 38.69 3.42
C ILE A 278 -9.12 38.48 4.92
N THR A 279 -9.77 37.37 5.28
CA THR A 279 -10.01 36.99 6.69
C THR A 279 -9.10 35.85 7.16
N GLU A 280 -8.39 35.19 6.24
CA GLU A 280 -7.58 34.00 6.51
C GLU A 280 -6.28 34.06 5.68
N ILE A 281 -5.17 33.60 6.27
CA ILE A 281 -3.94 33.23 5.57
C ILE A 281 -3.97 31.70 5.36
N PRO A 282 -4.16 31.19 4.13
CA PRO A 282 -4.42 29.76 3.89
C PRO A 282 -3.22 28.84 4.11
N GLU A 283 -3.51 27.53 4.15
CA GLU A 283 -2.51 26.47 4.31
C GLU A 283 -1.41 26.57 3.25
N ALA A 284 -0.15 26.50 3.70
CA ALA A 284 1.05 26.47 2.86
C ALA A 284 1.11 27.59 1.79
N TRP A 285 0.44 28.72 2.02
CA TRP A 285 0.26 29.76 1.01
C TRP A 285 1.57 30.30 0.44
N PHE A 286 2.54 30.60 1.31
CA PHE A 286 3.88 31.09 0.97
C PHE A 286 4.98 30.09 1.36
N PHE A 287 4.68 28.80 1.50
CA PHE A 287 5.68 27.81 1.87
C PHE A 287 6.93 27.91 0.97
N ASN A 288 8.12 28.00 1.57
CA ASN A 288 9.41 28.14 0.88
C ASN A 288 9.45 29.33 -0.11
N SER A 289 8.78 30.43 0.21
CA SER A 289 8.88 31.68 -0.54
C SER A 289 10.15 32.47 -0.19
N GLY A 290 10.56 33.37 -1.07
CA GLY A 290 11.69 34.28 -0.89
C GLY A 290 11.41 35.51 -0.03
N LEU A 291 10.24 35.58 0.63
CA LEU A 291 9.80 36.75 1.38
C LEU A 291 10.78 37.13 2.50
N THR A 292 11.09 38.42 2.62
CA THR A 292 11.96 38.94 3.69
C THR A 292 11.20 39.55 4.86
N SER A 293 10.00 40.07 4.60
CA SER A 293 9.07 40.62 5.58
C SER A 293 7.63 40.48 5.11
N ILE A 294 6.68 40.39 6.04
CA ILE A 294 5.25 40.39 5.73
C ILE A 294 4.44 41.13 6.80
N THR A 295 3.45 41.90 6.36
CA THR A 295 2.42 42.50 7.21
C THR A 295 1.09 41.82 6.91
N ILE A 296 0.49 41.23 7.94
CA ILE A 296 -0.79 40.54 7.85
C ILE A 296 -1.92 41.59 8.00
N PRO A 297 -2.94 41.61 7.11
CA PRO A 297 -4.04 42.57 7.17
C PRO A 297 -4.89 42.48 8.44
N ASP A 298 -5.45 43.61 8.87
CA ASP A 298 -6.19 43.75 10.13
C ASP A 298 -7.42 42.83 10.26
N ASN A 299 -8.04 42.45 9.14
CA ASN A 299 -9.24 41.60 9.11
C ASN A 299 -8.94 40.09 9.24
N VAL A 300 -7.66 39.69 9.28
CA VAL A 300 -7.27 38.28 9.36
C VAL A 300 -7.46 37.75 10.77
N THR A 301 -8.26 36.69 10.91
CA THR A 301 -8.54 36.00 12.18
C THR A 301 -7.78 34.69 12.32
N SER A 302 -7.35 34.08 11.22
CA SER A 302 -6.59 32.81 11.22
C SER A 302 -5.39 32.81 10.27
N ILE A 303 -4.30 32.20 10.74
CA ILE A 303 -3.15 31.82 9.92
C ILE A 303 -3.06 30.30 9.95
N GLU A 304 -3.27 29.65 8.81
CA GLU A 304 -3.31 28.20 8.72
C GLU A 304 -1.92 27.54 8.76
N SER A 305 -1.91 26.21 8.88
CA SER A 305 -0.69 25.43 8.97
C SER A 305 0.26 25.66 7.78
N LEU A 306 1.55 25.70 8.09
CA LEU A 306 2.64 25.82 7.11
C LEU A 306 2.62 27.10 6.24
N ALA A 307 1.76 28.09 6.53
CA ALA A 307 1.54 29.28 5.70
C ALA A 307 2.83 29.96 5.21
N PHE A 308 3.83 30.11 6.08
CA PHE A 308 5.16 30.68 5.81
C PHE A 308 6.29 29.71 6.18
N ALA A 309 6.01 28.41 6.30
CA ALA A 309 7.04 27.43 6.63
C ALA A 309 8.15 27.45 5.57
N SER A 310 9.39 27.22 6.00
CA SER A 310 10.59 27.22 5.14
C SER A 310 10.87 28.55 4.40
N CYS A 311 10.22 29.66 4.74
CA CYS A 311 10.61 31.01 4.29
C CYS A 311 11.90 31.46 4.99
N ASN A 312 13.04 30.87 4.62
CA ASN A 312 14.31 31.04 5.34
C ASN A 312 14.87 32.47 5.30
N SER A 313 14.39 33.31 4.38
CA SER A 313 14.74 34.72 4.28
C SER A 313 13.84 35.65 5.11
N LEU A 314 12.75 35.13 5.68
CA LEU A 314 11.77 35.92 6.43
C LEU A 314 12.33 36.30 7.79
N THR A 315 12.43 37.60 8.04
CA THR A 315 12.99 38.17 9.28
C THR A 315 11.97 38.88 10.14
N THR A 316 10.89 39.41 9.54
CA THR A 316 9.87 40.18 10.26
C THR A 316 8.47 39.76 9.82
N ILE A 317 7.59 39.53 10.81
CA ILE A 317 6.16 39.29 10.61
C ILE A 317 5.40 40.26 11.51
N VAL A 318 4.47 41.02 10.94
CA VAL A 318 3.55 41.89 11.70
C VAL A 318 2.17 41.25 11.71
N LEU A 319 1.68 40.89 12.88
CA LEU A 319 0.37 40.24 13.09
C LEU A 319 -0.73 41.28 13.32
N PRO A 320 -2.01 40.97 13.00
CA PRO A 320 -3.13 41.86 13.22
C PRO A 320 -3.70 41.72 14.65
N GLU A 321 -4.47 42.71 15.11
CA GLU A 321 -5.08 42.69 16.45
C GLU A 321 -6.10 41.56 16.61
N GLY A 322 -6.90 41.30 15.57
CA GLY A 322 -7.98 40.31 15.58
C GLY A 322 -7.55 38.85 15.37
N LEU A 323 -6.26 38.53 15.46
CA LEU A 323 -5.77 37.17 15.24
C LEU A 323 -6.17 36.23 16.38
N GLU A 324 -6.93 35.18 16.06
CA GLU A 324 -7.44 34.19 17.00
C GLU A 324 -6.69 32.85 16.90
N TYR A 325 -6.20 32.52 15.70
CA TYR A 325 -5.61 31.21 15.42
C TYR A 325 -4.31 31.28 14.63
N ILE A 326 -3.30 30.53 15.08
CA ILE A 326 -2.07 30.24 14.35
C ILE A 326 -1.94 28.72 14.23
N GLY A 327 -1.84 28.25 13.00
CA GLY A 327 -1.72 26.85 12.65
C GLY A 327 -0.33 26.32 12.92
N GLY A 328 -0.27 25.01 13.11
CA GLY A 328 0.97 24.29 13.32
C GLY A 328 2.01 24.53 12.25
N GLY A 329 3.23 24.91 12.63
CA GLY A 329 4.30 25.13 11.67
C GLY A 329 4.13 26.37 10.79
N ALA A 330 3.22 27.30 11.12
CA ALA A 330 2.87 28.42 10.25
C ALA A 330 4.06 29.33 9.89
N PHE A 331 5.05 29.47 10.77
CA PHE A 331 6.20 30.35 10.57
C PHE A 331 7.50 29.54 10.46
N PRO A 332 8.55 30.07 9.82
CA PRO A 332 9.82 29.37 9.79
C PRO A 332 10.45 29.37 11.19
N SER A 333 10.91 28.21 11.66
CA SER A 333 11.68 28.10 12.91
C SER A 333 13.04 28.77 12.72
N ASN A 334 13.12 30.04 13.13
CA ASN A 334 14.32 30.87 13.04
C ASN A 334 14.44 31.71 14.30
N LYS A 335 15.51 31.53 15.07
CA LYS A 335 15.75 32.28 16.32
C LYS A 335 15.85 33.80 16.13
N ASN A 336 16.11 34.27 14.92
CA ASN A 336 16.25 35.69 14.59
C ASN A 336 14.97 36.30 14.02
N ILE A 337 13.88 35.52 13.90
CA ILE A 337 12.62 36.07 13.41
C ILE A 337 12.02 37.01 14.45
N LYS A 338 11.64 38.21 14.02
CA LYS A 338 10.90 39.18 14.82
C LYS A 338 9.43 39.06 14.50
N ILE A 339 8.64 38.59 15.47
CA ILE A 339 7.18 38.64 15.39
C ILE A 339 6.71 39.87 16.17
N VAL A 340 5.97 40.74 15.50
CA VAL A 340 5.37 41.94 16.09
C VAL A 340 3.93 41.61 16.44
N PHE A 341 3.65 41.58 17.75
CA PHE A 341 2.32 41.37 18.31
C PHE A 341 1.69 42.73 18.66
N PRO A 342 0.46 43.02 18.22
CA PRO A 342 -0.31 44.14 18.75
C PRO A 342 -0.67 43.96 20.22
N GLU A 343 -0.93 45.06 20.95
CA GLU A 343 -1.22 45.01 22.40
C GLU A 343 -2.43 44.14 22.76
N ALA A 344 -3.45 44.13 21.90
CA ALA A 344 -4.69 43.37 22.06
C ALA A 344 -4.59 41.89 21.62
N SER A 345 -3.43 41.42 21.15
CA SER A 345 -3.24 40.05 20.63
C SER A 345 -3.65 38.98 21.65
N SER A 346 -4.34 37.94 21.17
CA SER A 346 -4.74 36.75 21.94
C SER A 346 -3.58 35.76 22.19
N VAL A 347 -2.50 35.92 21.42
CA VAL A 347 -1.26 35.13 21.47
C VAL A 347 -0.07 36.02 21.82
N GLN A 348 0.96 35.41 22.39
CA GLN A 348 2.21 36.06 22.77
C GLN A 348 3.40 35.16 22.47
N LEU A 349 4.60 35.74 22.46
CA LEU A 349 5.87 35.02 22.40
C LEU A 349 6.51 35.04 23.79
N ASP A 350 6.80 33.87 24.34
CA ASP A 350 7.53 33.77 25.60
C ASP A 350 9.07 33.91 25.42
N ASP A 351 9.80 33.86 26.53
CA ASP A 351 11.26 33.95 26.58
C ASP A 351 11.98 32.73 25.96
N GLN A 352 11.27 31.62 25.77
CA GLN A 352 11.75 30.40 25.10
C GLN A 352 11.44 30.39 23.60
N MET A 353 10.84 31.48 23.07
CA MET A 353 10.34 31.61 21.70
C MET A 353 9.19 30.64 21.37
N LEU A 354 8.35 30.34 22.35
CA LEU A 354 7.07 29.66 22.16
C LEU A 354 5.98 30.68 21.85
N ILE A 355 5.28 30.49 20.73
CA ILE A 355 4.01 31.15 20.48
C ILE A 355 2.96 30.43 21.31
N ILE A 356 2.46 31.11 22.33
CA ILE A 356 1.53 30.59 23.31
C ILE A 356 0.32 31.52 23.41
N SER A 357 -0.84 31.00 23.81
CA SER A 357 -1.98 31.87 24.14
C SER A 357 -1.67 32.78 25.33
N LYS A 358 -2.30 33.95 25.38
CA LYS A 358 -2.09 34.95 26.45
C LYS A 358 -2.46 34.40 27.83
N ASP A 359 -3.49 33.55 27.87
CA ASP A 359 -3.92 32.80 29.07
C ASP A 359 -3.10 31.52 29.33
N LYS A 360 -2.10 31.21 28.49
CA LYS A 360 -1.21 30.05 28.58
C LYS A 360 -1.91 28.69 28.60
N THR A 361 -3.05 28.57 27.92
CA THR A 361 -3.82 27.33 27.78
C THR A 361 -3.39 26.47 26.59
N TYR A 362 -2.73 27.03 25.56
CA TYR A 362 -2.19 26.23 24.46
C TYR A 362 -0.85 26.75 23.94
N ILE A 363 0.00 25.82 23.46
CA ILE A 363 1.21 26.13 22.70
C ILE A 363 0.91 25.94 21.22
N SER A 364 1.16 26.97 20.42
CA SER A 364 0.94 26.98 18.98
C SER A 364 2.15 26.47 18.20
N MET A 365 3.34 26.99 18.52
CA MET A 365 4.59 26.67 17.82
C MET A 365 5.82 27.11 18.61
N CYS A 366 6.91 26.35 18.49
CA CYS A 366 8.25 26.72 18.92
C CYS A 366 9.07 27.26 17.75
N LEU A 367 9.55 28.50 17.86
CA LEU A 367 10.39 29.13 16.84
C LEU A 367 11.88 28.86 17.07
N ASN A 368 12.27 28.42 18.27
CA ASN A 368 13.66 28.17 18.62
C ASN A 368 14.15 26.83 18.05
N SER A 369 14.67 26.88 16.82
CA SER A 369 15.26 25.72 16.14
C SER A 369 16.48 25.12 16.83
N SER A 370 17.08 25.83 17.79
CA SER A 370 18.28 25.43 18.53
C SER A 370 18.00 25.09 19.99
N ALA A 371 16.72 25.03 20.40
CA ALA A 371 16.35 24.66 21.76
C ALA A 371 16.82 23.23 22.07
N ILE A 372 17.59 23.09 23.15
CA ILE A 372 17.99 21.79 23.69
C ILE A 372 16.96 21.31 24.72
N SER A 373 16.39 22.23 25.48
CA SER A 373 15.35 21.97 26.48
C SER A 373 14.22 22.99 26.34
N ILE A 374 12.99 22.56 26.58
CA ILE A 374 11.80 23.42 26.66
C ILE A 374 11.06 23.13 27.97
N THR A 375 10.66 24.18 28.67
CA THR A 375 9.75 24.14 29.83
C THR A 375 8.36 24.54 29.40
N ILE A 376 7.41 23.60 29.42
CA ILE A 376 5.99 23.85 29.16
C ILE A 376 5.35 24.46 30.42
N PRO A 377 4.60 25.57 30.30
CA PRO A 377 3.80 26.07 31.40
C PRO A 377 2.74 25.05 31.83
N SER A 378 2.63 24.80 33.13
CA SER A 378 1.72 23.80 33.72
C SER A 378 0.25 24.02 33.38
N SER A 379 -0.15 25.26 33.10
CA SER A 379 -1.51 25.64 32.66
C SER A 379 -1.86 25.20 31.23
N VAL A 380 -0.88 24.77 30.43
CA VAL A 380 -1.11 24.37 29.04
C VAL A 380 -1.97 23.10 29.03
N LYS A 381 -3.09 23.18 28.33
CA LYS A 381 -4.03 22.08 28.08
C LYS A 381 -3.84 21.43 26.72
N THR A 382 -3.39 22.19 25.74
CA THR A 382 -3.23 21.70 24.36
C THR A 382 -1.85 22.03 23.80
N ILE A 383 -1.15 20.99 23.33
CA ILE A 383 0.01 21.16 22.46
C ILE A 383 -0.49 21.02 21.03
N LYS A 384 -0.54 22.14 20.30
CA LYS A 384 -1.14 22.17 18.96
C LYS A 384 -0.32 21.39 17.94
N GLN A 385 -0.96 21.14 16.80
CA GLN A 385 -0.42 20.41 15.68
C GLN A 385 0.96 20.97 15.31
N ARG A 386 1.96 20.11 15.06
CA ARG A 386 3.33 20.52 14.66
C ARG A 386 4.04 21.51 15.58
N ALA A 387 3.59 21.72 16.83
CA ALA A 387 4.14 22.77 17.71
C ALA A 387 5.67 22.70 17.86
N PHE A 388 6.24 21.50 17.91
CA PHE A 388 7.68 21.24 18.03
C PHE A 388 8.24 20.43 16.85
N MET A 389 7.51 20.34 15.72
CA MET A 389 7.91 19.52 14.58
C MET A 389 9.33 19.86 14.13
N SER A 390 10.17 18.83 13.95
CA SER A 390 11.56 18.94 13.51
C SER A 390 12.44 19.80 14.42
N ALA A 391 12.15 19.90 15.73
CA ALA A 391 13.06 20.44 16.73
C ALA A 391 14.24 19.46 16.96
N LYS A 392 15.13 19.37 15.97
CA LYS A 392 16.19 18.33 15.88
C LYS A 392 17.23 18.37 17.00
N GLN A 393 17.35 19.49 17.72
CA GLN A 393 18.29 19.63 18.85
C GLN A 393 17.61 19.42 20.20
N LEU A 394 16.26 19.34 20.24
CA LEU A 394 15.50 19.21 21.47
C LEU A 394 15.74 17.83 22.07
N THR A 395 16.33 17.78 23.27
CA THR A 395 16.59 16.56 24.01
C THR A 395 15.57 16.33 25.12
N THR A 396 15.07 17.42 25.72
CA THR A 396 14.25 17.33 26.94
C THR A 396 13.08 18.30 26.86
N VAL A 397 11.89 17.82 27.24
CA VAL A 397 10.75 18.66 27.56
C VAL A 397 10.44 18.47 29.04
N ILE A 398 10.26 19.56 29.77
CA ILE A 398 9.84 19.55 31.17
C ILE A 398 8.60 20.43 31.35
N CYS A 399 7.97 20.36 32.52
CA CYS A 399 6.85 21.21 32.89
C CYS A 399 7.22 22.01 34.14
N ASP A 400 6.80 23.28 34.25
CA ASP A 400 7.07 24.14 35.44
C ASP A 400 6.21 23.79 36.67
N GLY A 401 5.46 22.70 36.61
CA GLY A 401 4.57 22.20 37.65
C GLY A 401 3.90 20.91 37.20
N THR A 402 2.78 20.54 37.83
CA THR A 402 1.95 19.42 37.35
C THR A 402 1.28 19.82 36.04
N SER A 403 1.51 19.03 34.98
CA SER A 403 0.96 19.36 33.66
C SER A 403 -0.56 19.20 33.60
N GLU A 404 -1.22 20.22 33.05
CA GLU A 404 -2.65 20.22 32.71
C GLU A 404 -2.93 19.76 31.26
N VAL A 405 -1.93 19.24 30.53
CA VAL A 405 -2.09 18.85 29.13
C VAL A 405 -3.14 17.72 29.02
N GLU A 406 -4.19 18.01 28.26
CA GLU A 406 -5.28 17.10 27.92
C GLU A 406 -5.14 16.56 26.49
N VAL A 407 -4.58 17.36 25.57
CA VAL A 407 -4.50 17.00 24.14
C VAL A 407 -3.11 17.34 23.59
N ILE A 408 -2.52 16.34 22.92
CA ILE A 408 -1.35 16.52 22.07
C ILE A 408 -1.80 16.26 20.64
N GLU A 409 -1.78 17.27 19.78
CA GLU A 409 -2.31 17.17 18.41
C GLU A 409 -1.31 16.53 17.43
N ASN A 410 -1.75 16.32 16.19
CA ASN A 410 -0.98 15.61 15.17
C ASN A 410 0.41 16.24 14.95
N TYR A 411 1.42 15.41 14.75
CA TYR A 411 2.79 15.81 14.46
C TYR A 411 3.46 16.72 15.51
N ALA A 412 2.91 16.87 16.72
CA ALA A 412 3.38 17.83 17.73
C ALA A 412 4.89 17.79 17.97
N PHE A 413 5.50 16.60 18.10
CA PHE A 413 6.94 16.33 18.25
C PHE A 413 7.49 15.44 17.12
N TYR A 414 6.86 15.48 15.94
CA TYR A 414 7.31 14.69 14.79
C TYR A 414 8.73 15.07 14.36
N LEU A 415 9.60 14.07 14.16
CA LEU A 415 11.01 14.27 13.80
C LEU A 415 11.85 15.03 14.84
N CYS A 416 11.47 14.97 16.12
CA CYS A 416 12.33 15.35 17.24
C CYS A 416 13.34 14.23 17.55
N GLU A 417 14.28 13.99 16.63
CA GLU A 417 15.17 12.82 16.60
C GLU A 417 16.16 12.71 17.76
N GLN A 418 16.26 13.73 18.63
CA GLN A 418 17.10 13.74 19.83
C GLN A 418 16.30 13.80 21.12
N LEU A 419 14.96 13.85 21.06
CA LEU A 419 14.10 13.96 22.22
C LEU A 419 14.14 12.65 23.01
N THR A 420 14.72 12.67 24.21
CA THR A 420 14.90 11.50 25.08
C THR A 420 13.97 11.48 26.29
N SER A 421 13.45 12.64 26.69
CA SER A 421 12.62 12.78 27.89
C SER A 421 11.48 13.77 27.70
N ILE A 422 10.29 13.38 28.15
CA ILE A 422 9.05 14.18 28.19
C ILE A 422 8.50 14.18 29.62
N PRO A 423 7.74 15.20 30.05
CA PRO A 423 7.16 15.20 31.38
C PRO A 423 5.97 14.21 31.44
N SER A 424 5.53 13.90 32.66
CA SER A 424 4.26 13.18 32.85
C SER A 424 3.08 14.10 32.50
N PHE A 425 2.08 13.55 31.80
CA PHE A 425 0.85 14.24 31.42
C PHE A 425 -0.36 13.58 32.11
N PRO A 426 -0.63 13.89 33.39
CA PRO A 426 -1.63 13.16 34.18
C PRO A 426 -3.08 13.36 33.72
N LYS A 427 -3.38 14.42 32.94
CA LYS A 427 -4.71 14.74 32.41
C LYS A 427 -4.88 14.39 30.92
N LEU A 428 -3.90 13.73 30.32
CA LEU A 428 -3.88 13.44 28.89
C LEU A 428 -5.03 12.53 28.46
N LYS A 429 -5.87 13.01 27.56
CA LYS A 429 -7.01 12.29 26.98
C LYS A 429 -6.71 11.74 25.59
N GLN A 430 -5.94 12.49 24.79
CA GLN A 430 -5.68 12.14 23.39
C GLN A 430 -4.27 12.51 22.95
N ILE A 431 -3.70 11.62 22.13
CA ILE A 431 -2.47 11.88 21.37
C ILE A 431 -2.76 11.75 19.88
N GLY A 432 -2.32 12.73 19.10
CA GLY A 432 -2.53 12.83 17.67
C GLY A 432 -1.64 11.92 16.83
N GLU A 433 -1.92 11.89 15.53
CA GLU A 433 -1.18 11.11 14.55
C GLU A 433 0.28 11.59 14.45
N TYR A 434 1.23 10.66 14.35
CA TYR A 434 2.68 10.94 14.26
C TYR A 434 3.26 11.83 15.39
N ALA A 435 2.53 12.06 16.49
CA ALA A 435 2.88 13.08 17.48
C ALA A 435 4.29 12.91 18.06
N PHE A 436 4.77 11.69 18.24
CA PHE A 436 6.10 11.35 18.75
C PHE A 436 6.90 10.44 17.80
N SER A 437 6.55 10.42 16.51
CA SER A 437 7.22 9.54 15.56
C SER A 437 8.66 9.96 15.33
N LYS A 438 9.55 8.96 15.31
CA LYS A 438 11.02 9.10 15.25
C LYS A 438 11.64 9.88 16.42
N THR A 439 11.05 9.83 17.59
CA THR A 439 11.68 10.32 18.82
C THR A 439 12.58 9.25 19.44
N LYS A 440 13.46 9.64 20.38
CA LYS A 440 14.35 8.73 21.12
C LYS A 440 13.99 8.67 22.60
N ILE A 441 12.71 8.81 22.91
CA ILE A 441 12.22 8.77 24.29
C ILE A 441 12.65 7.43 24.89
N ASN A 442 13.48 7.48 25.94
CA ASN A 442 14.09 6.28 26.52
C ASN A 442 13.62 6.01 27.96
N SER A 443 12.93 6.97 28.55
CA SER A 443 12.21 6.81 29.81
C SER A 443 11.02 5.88 29.64
N ALA A 444 10.70 5.10 30.68
CA ALA A 444 9.41 4.44 30.76
C ALA A 444 8.27 5.47 30.69
N ILE A 445 7.22 5.17 29.94
CA ILE A 445 6.07 6.06 29.77
C ILE A 445 4.88 5.48 30.52
N SER A 446 4.32 6.25 31.45
CA SER A 446 3.07 5.93 32.12
C SER A 446 1.98 6.90 31.64
N PHE A 447 0.97 6.36 30.97
CA PHE A 447 -0.11 7.16 30.41
C PHE A 447 -1.23 7.43 31.43
N SER A 448 -1.90 8.56 31.25
CA SER A 448 -3.00 9.04 32.10
C SER A 448 -4.16 8.03 32.21
N PRO A 449 -4.87 7.99 33.36
CA PRO A 449 -6.11 7.23 33.49
C PRO A 449 -7.26 7.77 32.62
N TYR A 450 -7.13 8.99 32.07
CA TYR A 450 -8.14 9.58 31.18
C TYR A 450 -7.85 9.35 29.69
N LEU A 451 -6.80 8.59 29.34
CA LEU A 451 -6.43 8.37 27.94
C LEU A 451 -7.50 7.54 27.21
N GLU A 452 -8.02 8.08 26.11
CA GLU A 452 -9.03 7.45 25.26
C GLU A 452 -8.45 7.00 23.92
N LYS A 453 -7.42 7.70 23.40
CA LYS A 453 -6.94 7.48 22.03
C LYS A 453 -5.46 7.80 21.85
N ILE A 454 -4.77 6.90 21.15
CA ILE A 454 -3.42 7.07 20.62
C ILE A 454 -3.50 7.08 19.09
N GLY A 455 -3.07 8.17 18.47
CA GLY A 455 -3.18 8.40 17.03
C GLY A 455 -2.34 7.46 16.17
N GLN A 456 -2.68 7.41 14.88
CA GLN A 456 -1.97 6.62 13.88
C GLN A 456 -0.49 6.99 13.84
N TYR A 457 0.40 6.00 13.77
CA TYR A 457 1.86 6.22 13.76
C TYR A 457 2.42 7.05 14.93
N CYS A 458 1.70 7.22 16.04
CA CYS A 458 2.06 8.16 17.11
C CYS A 458 3.51 8.02 17.59
N PHE A 459 3.97 6.81 17.90
CA PHE A 459 5.34 6.47 18.30
C PHE A 459 6.05 5.65 17.23
N TYR A 460 5.67 5.79 15.95
CA TYR A 460 6.28 5.04 14.86
C TYR A 460 7.79 5.28 14.78
N LEU A 461 8.56 4.20 14.79
CA LEU A 461 10.03 4.19 14.83
C LEU A 461 10.62 4.94 16.05
N ALA A 462 9.90 5.00 17.18
CA ALA A 462 10.43 5.48 18.45
C ALA A 462 11.27 4.38 19.14
N GLN A 463 12.43 4.10 18.57
CA GLN A 463 13.21 2.88 18.82
C GLN A 463 13.73 2.73 20.26
N SER A 464 13.73 3.78 21.08
CA SER A 464 14.34 3.77 22.42
C SER A 464 13.36 3.53 23.56
N ILE A 465 12.05 3.53 23.31
CA ILE A 465 11.05 3.34 24.37
C ILE A 465 11.14 1.91 24.87
N SER A 466 11.45 1.73 26.16
CA SER A 466 11.68 0.41 26.75
C SER A 466 10.44 -0.20 27.41
N ARG A 467 9.61 0.64 28.06
CA ARG A 467 8.42 0.21 28.80
C ARG A 467 7.29 1.23 28.65
N ILE A 468 6.07 0.73 28.46
CA ILE A 468 4.85 1.52 28.48
C ILE A 468 3.83 0.93 29.46
N THR A 469 3.18 1.79 30.23
CA THR A 469 2.15 1.43 31.21
C THR A 469 0.89 2.25 30.99
N PHE A 470 -0.27 1.60 31.03
CA PHE A 470 -1.58 2.21 30.89
C PHE A 470 -2.48 1.88 32.09
N SER A 471 -3.25 2.89 32.54
CA SER A 471 -4.18 2.79 33.67
C SER A 471 -5.56 3.38 33.33
N SER A 472 -5.96 3.30 32.06
CA SER A 472 -7.14 4.02 31.56
C SER A 472 -8.45 3.49 32.19
N THR A 473 -9.24 4.42 32.74
CA THR A 473 -10.55 4.17 33.38
C THR A 473 -11.71 4.74 32.57
N THR A 474 -11.46 5.09 31.30
CA THR A 474 -12.47 5.64 30.39
C THR A 474 -13.44 4.55 29.90
N THR A 475 -14.32 4.87 28.94
CA THR A 475 -15.17 3.85 28.32
C THR A 475 -14.37 2.92 27.39
N ALA A 476 -13.44 3.49 26.62
CA ALA A 476 -12.63 2.74 25.67
C ALA A 476 -11.26 3.40 25.44
N LEU A 477 -10.25 2.57 25.17
CA LEU A 477 -8.91 2.97 24.76
C LEU A 477 -8.61 2.41 23.38
N TYR A 478 -8.34 3.31 22.43
CA TYR A 478 -8.04 2.98 21.04
C TYR A 478 -6.56 3.17 20.71
N PHE A 479 -5.92 2.09 20.28
CA PHE A 479 -4.58 2.09 19.68
C PHE A 479 -4.71 2.07 18.16
N ASN A 480 -4.52 3.22 17.50
CA ASN A 480 -4.69 3.32 16.04
C ASN A 480 -3.52 2.74 15.24
N ASP A 481 -3.68 2.62 13.92
CA ASP A 481 -2.75 1.86 13.08
C ASP A 481 -1.29 2.31 13.28
N PHE A 482 -0.38 1.34 13.42
CA PHE A 482 1.07 1.55 13.53
C PHE A 482 1.53 2.40 14.74
N CYS A 483 0.70 2.62 15.76
CA CYS A 483 1.02 3.62 16.79
C CYS A 483 2.28 3.31 17.62
N PHE A 484 2.72 2.06 17.74
CA PHE A 484 4.01 1.65 18.34
C PHE A 484 4.87 0.80 17.38
N SER A 485 4.58 0.82 16.07
CA SER A 485 5.31 0.02 15.09
C SER A 485 6.77 0.47 15.00
N GLY A 486 7.69 -0.50 15.02
CA GLY A 486 9.13 -0.27 14.99
C GLY A 486 9.73 0.29 16.30
N CYS A 487 9.00 0.20 17.41
CA CYS A 487 9.55 0.45 18.75
C CYS A 487 10.44 -0.74 19.17
N THR A 488 11.64 -0.84 18.58
CA THR A 488 12.49 -2.04 18.66
C THR A 488 13.00 -2.36 20.06
N SER A 489 13.15 -1.38 20.96
CA SER A 489 13.55 -1.61 22.36
C SER A 489 12.38 -1.84 23.32
N LEU A 490 11.13 -1.78 22.85
CA LEU A 490 9.96 -1.98 23.70
C LEU A 490 9.92 -3.43 24.17
N SER A 491 10.17 -3.65 25.45
CA SER A 491 10.24 -4.99 26.05
C SER A 491 9.09 -5.31 26.98
N SER A 492 8.32 -4.30 27.41
CA SER A 492 7.23 -4.49 28.36
C SER A 492 6.08 -3.51 28.09
N ILE A 493 4.88 -4.08 27.98
CA ILE A 493 3.61 -3.37 27.84
C ILE A 493 2.74 -3.80 29.01
N ASP A 494 2.27 -2.82 29.78
CA ASP A 494 1.48 -3.08 30.97
C ASP A 494 0.08 -2.43 30.87
N LEU A 495 -0.95 -3.26 31.00
CA LEU A 495 -2.37 -2.92 30.88
C LEU A 495 -3.17 -3.33 32.14
N HIS A 496 -2.53 -3.79 33.22
CA HIS A 496 -3.24 -4.43 34.35
C HIS A 496 -4.26 -3.51 35.05
N ASP A 497 -3.95 -2.21 35.13
CA ASP A 497 -4.80 -1.20 35.76
C ASP A 497 -5.89 -0.64 34.83
N CYS A 498 -5.93 -1.07 33.56
CA CYS A 498 -6.97 -0.63 32.64
C CYS A 498 -8.32 -1.28 32.98
N THR A 499 -9.36 -0.48 33.11
CA THR A 499 -10.74 -0.96 33.33
C THR A 499 -11.66 -0.74 32.12
N CYS A 500 -11.20 0.04 31.14
CA CYS A 500 -11.88 0.36 29.89
C CYS A 500 -11.84 -0.79 28.86
N ASN A 501 -12.68 -0.73 27.82
CA ASN A 501 -12.57 -1.62 26.66
C ASN A 501 -11.37 -1.23 25.78
N ILE A 502 -10.50 -2.17 25.44
CA ILE A 502 -9.27 -1.92 24.67
C ILE A 502 -9.40 -2.45 23.25
N TYR A 503 -9.05 -1.62 22.27
CA TYR A 503 -9.10 -1.96 20.85
C TYR A 503 -7.74 -1.70 20.18
N PHE A 504 -7.13 -2.75 19.63
CA PHE A 504 -5.90 -2.66 18.86
C PHE A 504 -6.19 -2.67 17.36
N ARG A 505 -5.80 -1.60 16.67
CA ARG A 505 -5.90 -1.52 15.21
C ARG A 505 -4.70 -2.18 14.52
N LYS A 506 -4.49 -1.91 13.23
CA LYS A 506 -3.53 -2.67 12.42
C LYS A 506 -2.09 -2.34 12.81
N ASN A 507 -1.21 -3.34 12.83
CA ASN A 507 0.24 -3.16 13.03
C ASN A 507 0.64 -2.39 14.31
N VAL A 508 -0.17 -2.41 15.38
CA VAL A 508 0.11 -1.56 16.55
C VAL A 508 1.52 -1.80 17.12
N PHE A 509 1.93 -3.06 17.26
CA PHE A 509 3.23 -3.48 17.79
C PHE A 509 4.07 -4.23 16.74
N SER A 510 3.88 -3.95 15.44
CA SER A 510 4.72 -4.60 14.43
C SER A 510 6.19 -4.21 14.61
N ASP A 511 7.10 -5.13 14.34
CA ASP A 511 8.55 -4.92 14.41
C ASP A 511 9.05 -4.50 15.80
N CYS A 512 8.31 -4.85 16.87
CA CYS A 512 8.75 -4.71 18.27
C CYS A 512 9.66 -5.88 18.67
N SER A 513 10.90 -5.87 18.16
CA SER A 513 11.86 -6.97 18.28
C SER A 513 12.31 -7.32 19.70
N SER A 514 12.17 -6.43 20.68
CA SER A 514 12.49 -6.72 22.09
C SER A 514 11.29 -7.14 22.95
N LEU A 515 10.08 -7.15 22.39
CA LEU A 515 8.87 -7.52 23.13
C LEU A 515 8.80 -9.04 23.24
N SER A 516 9.16 -9.61 24.40
CA SER A 516 9.21 -11.06 24.60
C SER A 516 7.87 -11.67 25.04
N MET A 517 6.99 -10.90 25.68
CA MET A 517 5.73 -11.39 26.21
C MET A 517 4.60 -10.37 26.04
N PHE A 518 3.39 -10.86 25.76
CA PHE A 518 2.18 -10.06 25.81
C PHE A 518 1.06 -10.79 26.57
N ASN A 519 0.34 -10.08 27.46
CA ASN A 519 -0.77 -10.63 28.23
C ASN A 519 -2.11 -10.14 27.67
N VAL A 520 -2.98 -11.07 27.30
CA VAL A 520 -4.34 -10.80 26.82
C VAL A 520 -5.34 -11.02 27.97
N ASN A 521 -6.13 -10.00 28.29
CA ASN A 521 -7.15 -10.03 29.34
C ASN A 521 -8.57 -9.77 28.79
N ASP A 522 -9.58 -9.81 29.65
CA ASP A 522 -11.00 -9.63 29.32
C ASP A 522 -11.35 -8.21 28.83
N LYS A 523 -10.48 -7.22 29.08
CA LYS A 523 -10.67 -5.84 28.63
C LYS A 523 -10.32 -5.65 27.16
N ILE A 524 -9.47 -6.50 26.61
CA ILE A 524 -9.11 -6.44 25.18
C ILE A 524 -10.25 -7.03 24.35
N LYS A 525 -10.91 -6.17 23.56
CA LYS A 525 -12.09 -6.50 22.77
C LYS A 525 -11.76 -6.89 21.33
N SER A 526 -10.67 -6.39 20.77
CA SER A 526 -10.23 -6.80 19.44
C SER A 526 -8.76 -6.53 19.18
N PHE A 527 -8.22 -7.31 18.25
CA PHE A 527 -6.99 -7.04 17.51
C PHE A 527 -7.34 -6.99 16.02
N ASP A 528 -6.79 -6.02 15.29
CA ASP A 528 -6.82 -6.03 13.82
C ASP A 528 -5.52 -6.66 13.26
N SER A 529 -5.42 -6.77 11.94
CA SER A 529 -4.34 -7.49 11.25
C SER A 529 -2.93 -6.99 11.61
N CYS A 530 -1.97 -7.91 11.58
CA CYS A 530 -0.53 -7.64 11.73
C CYS A 530 -0.11 -7.06 13.10
N CYS A 531 -0.96 -7.13 14.13
CA CYS A 531 -0.72 -6.44 15.41
C CYS A 531 0.69 -6.68 15.99
N PHE A 532 1.21 -7.92 15.91
CA PHE A 532 2.53 -8.29 16.42
C PHE A 532 3.48 -8.80 15.32
N MET A 533 3.21 -8.52 14.04
CA MET A 533 4.05 -9.00 12.94
C MET A 533 5.54 -8.65 13.18
N ASN A 534 6.44 -9.62 12.98
CA ASN A 534 7.90 -9.53 13.20
C ASN A 534 8.32 -9.08 14.62
N SER A 535 7.48 -9.31 15.64
CA SER A 535 7.85 -9.00 17.03
C SER A 535 8.73 -10.09 17.64
N GLY A 536 9.47 -9.74 18.68
CA GLY A 536 10.36 -10.66 19.41
C GLY A 536 9.64 -11.62 20.38
N LEU A 537 8.35 -11.86 20.20
CA LEU A 537 7.51 -12.57 21.17
C LEU A 537 7.96 -14.02 21.31
N GLU A 538 8.25 -14.40 22.56
CA GLU A 538 8.47 -15.78 23.00
C GLU A 538 7.14 -16.41 23.47
N THR A 539 6.20 -15.60 23.98
CA THR A 539 4.92 -16.10 24.49
C THR A 539 3.80 -15.05 24.45
N ILE A 540 2.56 -15.52 24.25
CA ILE A 540 1.33 -14.75 24.47
C ILE A 540 0.47 -15.49 25.48
N ASN A 541 0.14 -14.82 26.58
CA ASN A 541 -0.69 -15.39 27.63
C ASN A 541 -2.13 -14.94 27.48
N PHE A 542 -3.03 -15.88 27.19
CA PHE A 542 -4.47 -15.63 27.19
C PHE A 542 -5.05 -15.98 28.57
N ALA A 543 -5.57 -14.98 29.28
CA ALA A 543 -6.15 -15.20 30.60
C ALA A 543 -7.26 -16.26 30.57
N ASN A 544 -7.12 -17.30 31.39
CA ASN A 544 -8.05 -18.44 31.45
C ASN A 544 -8.28 -19.18 30.12
N SER A 545 -7.35 -19.07 29.16
CA SER A 545 -7.50 -19.61 27.80
C SER A 545 -8.79 -19.15 27.12
N TYR A 546 -9.21 -17.90 27.35
CA TYR A 546 -10.43 -17.30 26.80
C TYR A 546 -10.18 -15.86 26.32
N THR A 547 -10.96 -15.39 25.36
CA THR A 547 -10.87 -14.03 24.78
C THR A 547 -12.24 -13.40 24.60
N SER A 548 -12.30 -12.06 24.48
CA SER A 548 -13.58 -11.36 24.17
C SER A 548 -13.91 -11.32 22.67
N PHE A 549 -13.10 -11.98 21.84
CA PHE A 549 -13.21 -12.05 20.39
C PHE A 549 -13.08 -13.51 19.95
N ASP A 550 -13.63 -13.87 18.79
CA ASP A 550 -13.68 -15.26 18.30
C ASP A 550 -12.65 -15.54 17.18
N THR A 551 -11.90 -14.53 16.76
CA THR A 551 -11.02 -14.62 15.59
C THR A 551 -9.60 -14.19 15.95
N LEU A 552 -8.63 -15.07 15.70
CA LEU A 552 -7.22 -14.66 15.63
C LEU A 552 -6.99 -13.94 14.30
N PRO A 553 -6.54 -12.67 14.30
CA PRO A 553 -6.49 -11.86 13.08
C PRO A 553 -5.52 -12.37 12.01
N SER A 554 -5.68 -11.86 10.79
CA SER A 554 -4.71 -12.13 9.72
C SER A 554 -3.33 -11.56 10.07
N MET A 555 -2.27 -12.32 9.79
CA MET A 555 -0.86 -12.00 10.06
C MET A 555 -0.58 -11.61 11.53
N PHE A 556 -1.39 -12.07 12.48
CA PHE A 556 -1.33 -11.65 13.88
C PHE A 556 0.07 -11.79 14.49
N LEU A 557 0.74 -12.92 14.26
CA LEU A 557 2.09 -13.26 14.71
C LEU A 557 3.02 -13.62 13.56
N LYS A 558 2.73 -13.17 12.34
CA LYS A 558 3.57 -13.47 11.18
C LYS A 558 5.01 -13.03 11.44
N GLY A 559 5.98 -13.90 11.21
CA GLY A 559 7.41 -13.60 11.38
C GLY A 559 7.88 -13.47 12.83
N CYS A 560 7.06 -13.83 13.83
CA CYS A 560 7.52 -13.93 15.22
C CYS A 560 8.39 -15.18 15.37
N THR A 561 9.69 -15.08 15.07
CA THR A 561 10.59 -16.24 15.01
C THR A 561 11.00 -16.80 16.38
N ASN A 562 10.65 -16.14 17.48
CA ASN A 562 11.00 -16.58 18.84
C ASN A 562 9.88 -17.38 19.52
N ILE A 563 8.67 -17.44 18.94
CA ILE A 563 7.56 -18.20 19.52
C ILE A 563 7.67 -19.67 19.11
N GLU A 564 7.77 -20.55 20.11
CA GLU A 564 7.91 -22.00 19.91
C GLU A 564 6.64 -22.78 20.27
N GLU A 565 5.78 -22.21 21.11
CA GLU A 565 4.50 -22.79 21.54
C GLU A 565 3.43 -21.69 21.66
N ILE A 566 2.19 -22.04 21.32
CA ILE A 566 1.03 -21.18 21.59
C ILE A 566 -0.19 -22.01 21.99
N ILE A 567 -0.88 -21.54 23.04
CA ILE A 567 -2.18 -22.09 23.44
C ILE A 567 -3.27 -21.26 22.76
N ILE A 568 -4.07 -21.91 21.91
CA ILE A 568 -5.23 -21.27 21.27
C ILE A 568 -6.38 -21.21 22.30
N PRO A 569 -6.98 -20.02 22.54
CA PRO A 569 -8.13 -19.89 23.43
C PRO A 569 -9.32 -20.73 22.98
N THR A 570 -10.07 -21.25 23.94
CA THR A 570 -11.15 -22.24 23.70
C THR A 570 -12.39 -21.65 23.02
N ASN A 571 -12.47 -20.33 22.86
CA ASN A 571 -13.57 -19.65 22.18
C ASN A 571 -13.22 -19.14 20.76
N ILE A 572 -12.00 -19.40 20.28
CA ILE A 572 -11.60 -19.00 18.93
C ILE A 572 -12.26 -19.92 17.90
N GLU A 573 -13.01 -19.32 16.98
CA GLU A 573 -13.65 -19.97 15.84
C GLU A 573 -12.80 -19.91 14.57
N ILE A 574 -12.02 -18.84 14.39
CA ILE A 574 -11.28 -18.58 13.15
C ILE A 574 -9.80 -18.29 13.44
N ILE A 575 -8.92 -19.03 12.75
CA ILE A 575 -7.50 -18.68 12.63
C ILE A 575 -7.32 -17.96 11.28
N GLY A 576 -6.99 -16.67 11.32
CA GLY A 576 -6.90 -15.78 10.16
C GLY A 576 -5.76 -16.08 9.19
N ASN A 577 -5.78 -15.43 8.02
CA ASN A 577 -4.78 -15.63 6.96
C ASN A 577 -3.36 -15.36 7.48
N GLU A 578 -2.42 -16.25 7.21
CA GLU A 578 -1.01 -16.09 7.61
C GLU A 578 -0.80 -15.81 9.12
N CYS A 579 -1.76 -16.14 9.98
CA CYS A 579 -1.77 -15.78 11.40
C CYS A 579 -0.46 -16.12 12.12
N PHE A 580 0.09 -17.31 11.88
CA PHE A 580 1.32 -17.83 12.46
C PHE A 580 2.42 -18.04 11.41
N SER A 581 2.28 -17.46 10.21
CA SER A 581 3.22 -17.72 9.13
C SER A 581 4.64 -17.29 9.52
N GLU A 582 5.65 -18.07 9.12
CA GLU A 582 7.07 -17.81 9.41
C GLU A 582 7.41 -17.74 10.91
N THR A 583 6.65 -18.43 11.77
CA THR A 583 6.97 -18.61 13.21
C THR A 583 7.80 -19.87 13.45
N SER A 584 8.39 -19.98 14.64
CA SER A 584 9.19 -21.15 15.07
C SER A 584 8.39 -22.20 15.85
N ILE A 585 7.06 -22.16 15.80
CA ILE A 585 6.22 -23.12 16.52
C ILE A 585 6.56 -24.55 16.10
N SER A 586 6.75 -25.44 17.08
CA SER A 586 7.07 -26.86 16.85
C SER A 586 5.85 -27.77 17.01
N TYR A 587 4.94 -27.37 17.89
CA TYR A 587 3.70 -28.07 18.23
C TYR A 587 2.53 -27.09 18.27
N ILE A 588 1.35 -27.50 17.82
CA ILE A 588 0.12 -26.75 18.07
C ILE A 588 -1.10 -27.64 18.29
N SER A 589 -1.93 -27.26 19.27
CA SER A 589 -3.23 -27.88 19.53
C SER A 589 -4.37 -26.97 19.03
N ILE A 590 -5.23 -27.51 18.18
CA ILE A 590 -6.40 -26.85 17.60
C ILE A 590 -7.66 -27.32 18.37
N PRO A 591 -8.31 -26.45 19.17
CA PRO A 591 -9.47 -26.82 19.97
C PRO A 591 -10.72 -27.09 19.11
N ASP A 592 -11.75 -27.68 19.72
CA ASP A 592 -13.00 -28.04 19.06
C ASP A 592 -13.82 -26.84 18.57
N SER A 593 -13.63 -25.67 19.18
CA SER A 593 -14.27 -24.42 18.77
C SER A 593 -13.80 -23.88 17.41
N VAL A 594 -12.60 -24.24 16.95
CA VAL A 594 -12.08 -23.74 15.67
C VAL A 594 -12.88 -24.36 14.52
N THR A 595 -13.61 -23.51 13.79
CA THR A 595 -14.41 -23.89 12.64
C THR A 595 -13.68 -23.62 11.31
N THR A 596 -12.74 -22.68 11.30
CA THR A 596 -12.06 -22.20 10.08
C THR A 596 -10.54 -22.06 10.25
N LEU A 597 -9.80 -22.74 9.37
CA LEU A 597 -8.38 -22.50 9.13
C LEU A 597 -8.22 -21.72 7.82
N SER A 598 -7.81 -20.46 7.91
CA SER A 598 -7.70 -19.57 6.75
C SER A 598 -6.40 -19.78 5.96
N THR A 599 -6.31 -19.16 4.78
CA THR A 599 -5.21 -19.38 3.83
C THR A 599 -3.85 -19.16 4.50
N GLN A 600 -2.93 -20.13 4.31
CA GLN A 600 -1.54 -20.02 4.76
C GLN A 600 -1.36 -19.72 6.27
N CYS A 601 -2.33 -20.03 7.13
CA CYS A 601 -2.28 -19.66 8.55
C CYS A 601 -1.05 -20.19 9.32
N PHE A 602 -0.42 -21.27 8.86
CA PHE A 602 0.84 -21.83 9.39
C PHE A 602 1.97 -21.84 8.35
N SER A 603 1.85 -21.10 7.24
CA SER A 603 2.82 -21.17 6.14
C SER A 603 4.22 -20.80 6.59
N GLY A 604 5.23 -21.61 6.28
CA GLY A 604 6.62 -21.34 6.60
C GLY A 604 7.02 -21.63 8.04
N CYS A 605 6.14 -22.25 8.85
CA CYS A 605 6.52 -22.79 10.17
C CYS A 605 7.43 -24.01 10.01
N SER A 606 8.69 -23.79 9.68
CA SER A 606 9.62 -24.87 9.31
C SER A 606 9.95 -25.83 10.44
N GLN A 607 9.70 -25.43 11.70
CA GLN A 607 9.92 -26.25 12.89
C GLN A 607 8.67 -27.05 13.32
N LEU A 608 7.49 -26.75 12.76
CA LEU A 608 6.23 -27.41 13.11
C LEU A 608 6.31 -28.87 12.69
N ASP A 609 6.35 -29.79 13.66
CA ASP A 609 6.46 -31.23 13.42
C ASP A 609 5.16 -31.99 13.72
N HIS A 610 4.31 -31.42 14.59
CA HIS A 610 3.13 -32.07 15.15
C HIS A 610 1.96 -31.09 15.29
N VAL A 611 0.80 -31.49 14.78
CA VAL A 611 -0.46 -30.74 14.92
C VAL A 611 -1.52 -31.66 15.53
N ASP A 612 -2.04 -31.29 16.69
CA ASP A 612 -3.17 -31.97 17.33
C ASP A 612 -4.46 -31.21 17.08
N ILE A 613 -5.34 -31.77 16.26
CA ILE A 613 -6.72 -31.30 16.11
C ILE A 613 -7.62 -32.13 17.04
N SER A 614 -8.49 -31.46 17.80
CA SER A 614 -9.44 -32.11 18.71
C SER A 614 -10.22 -33.23 18.02
N SER A 615 -10.39 -34.38 18.69
CA SER A 615 -11.13 -35.53 18.15
C SER A 615 -12.61 -35.22 17.90
N THR A 616 -13.16 -34.23 18.60
CA THR A 616 -14.51 -33.67 18.42
C THR A 616 -14.50 -32.36 17.61
N SER A 617 -13.52 -32.18 16.72
CA SER A 617 -13.30 -30.98 15.92
C SER A 617 -14.58 -30.35 15.34
N GLY A 618 -14.72 -29.02 15.51
CA GLY A 618 -15.73 -28.19 14.87
C GLY A 618 -15.37 -27.73 13.45
N LEU A 619 -14.25 -28.18 12.87
CA LEU A 619 -13.79 -27.71 11.56
C LEU A 619 -14.82 -27.90 10.45
N THR A 620 -15.20 -26.81 9.80
CA THR A 620 -16.09 -26.78 8.63
C THR A 620 -15.43 -26.22 7.39
N THR A 621 -14.37 -25.41 7.56
CA THR A 621 -13.66 -24.75 6.47
C THR A 621 -12.14 -24.89 6.64
N ILE A 622 -11.47 -25.34 5.57
CA ILE A 622 -10.02 -25.34 5.42
C ILE A 622 -9.71 -24.63 4.10
N MET A 623 -8.99 -23.52 4.17
CA MET A 623 -8.56 -22.75 2.98
C MET A 623 -7.22 -23.27 2.42
N GLY A 624 -6.77 -22.70 1.30
CA GLY A 624 -5.61 -23.21 0.57
C GLY A 624 -4.28 -23.07 1.32
N SER A 625 -3.37 -24.03 1.10
CA SER A 625 -1.95 -23.94 1.47
C SER A 625 -1.65 -23.67 2.96
N ILE A 626 -2.47 -24.16 3.89
CA ILE A 626 -2.31 -23.80 5.32
C ILE A 626 -0.93 -24.16 5.91
N PHE A 627 -0.31 -25.25 5.44
CA PHE A 627 1.00 -25.76 5.88
C PHE A 627 2.08 -25.65 4.78
N GLU A 628 1.92 -24.73 3.83
CA GLU A 628 2.95 -24.48 2.82
C GLU A 628 4.29 -24.18 3.50
N GLY A 629 5.38 -24.83 3.07
CA GLY A 629 6.70 -24.66 3.68
C GLY A 629 6.92 -25.33 5.06
N CYS A 630 5.91 -25.98 5.66
CA CYS A 630 6.06 -26.72 6.93
C CYS A 630 6.72 -28.09 6.71
N THR A 631 7.97 -28.11 6.28
CA THR A 631 8.65 -29.34 5.82
C THR A 631 8.93 -30.37 6.91
N SER A 632 8.80 -29.98 8.18
CA SER A 632 8.99 -30.88 9.33
C SER A 632 7.70 -31.55 9.79
N LEU A 633 6.53 -31.07 9.32
CA LEU A 633 5.22 -31.51 9.79
C LEU A 633 4.97 -32.96 9.38
N SER A 634 5.16 -33.88 10.32
CA SER A 634 5.12 -35.32 10.07
C SER A 634 3.90 -36.01 10.68
N TYR A 635 3.16 -35.29 11.54
CA TYR A 635 1.99 -35.82 12.22
C TYR A 635 0.86 -34.79 12.30
N ILE A 636 -0.34 -35.22 11.90
CA ILE A 636 -1.61 -34.55 12.21
C ILE A 636 -2.50 -35.60 12.89
N SER A 637 -3.04 -35.30 14.06
CA SER A 637 -3.88 -36.25 14.81
C SER A 637 -5.10 -36.72 14.02
N ASP A 638 -5.54 -37.95 14.27
CA ASP A 638 -6.80 -38.46 13.75
C ASP A 638 -7.96 -37.70 14.39
N PHE A 639 -8.88 -37.20 13.56
CA PHE A 639 -10.08 -36.49 14.01
C PHE A 639 -11.23 -36.67 13.03
N ARG A 640 -12.45 -36.36 13.47
CA ARG A 640 -13.64 -36.32 12.61
C ARG A 640 -14.52 -35.12 12.95
N SER A 641 -14.80 -34.29 11.97
CA SER A 641 -15.77 -33.18 12.05
C SER A 641 -17.01 -33.45 11.19
N SER A 642 -17.88 -32.45 11.06
CA SER A 642 -19.03 -32.52 10.14
C SER A 642 -18.63 -32.54 8.65
N LYS A 643 -17.42 -32.07 8.32
CA LYS A 643 -16.93 -31.91 6.94
C LYS A 643 -15.65 -32.69 6.65
N PHE A 644 -14.80 -32.90 7.64
CA PHE A 644 -13.47 -33.48 7.45
C PHE A 644 -13.23 -34.73 8.30
N VAL A 645 -12.33 -35.57 7.83
CA VAL A 645 -11.77 -36.69 8.58
C VAL A 645 -10.26 -36.74 8.32
N CYS A 646 -9.47 -36.90 9.38
CA CYS A 646 -8.03 -37.14 9.27
C CYS A 646 -7.75 -38.62 9.53
N VAL A 647 -6.96 -39.22 8.65
CA VAL A 647 -6.44 -40.57 8.81
C VAL A 647 -4.99 -40.56 8.32
N ASN A 648 -4.05 -41.05 9.14
CA ASN A 648 -2.63 -41.12 8.80
C ASN A 648 -2.08 -39.76 8.32
N SER A 649 -2.29 -38.71 9.11
CA SER A 649 -1.83 -37.34 8.82
C SER A 649 -2.33 -36.75 7.50
N THR A 650 -3.41 -37.32 6.94
CA THR A 650 -4.03 -36.86 5.69
C THR A 650 -5.50 -36.53 5.93
N ILE A 651 -5.88 -35.30 5.60
CA ILE A 651 -7.21 -34.76 5.80
C ILE A 651 -8.02 -34.92 4.50
N TYR A 652 -9.17 -35.59 4.62
CA TYR A 652 -10.17 -35.79 3.58
C TYR A 652 -11.49 -35.12 3.96
N ASP A 653 -12.41 -35.00 3.02
CA ASP A 653 -13.83 -34.88 3.38
C ASP A 653 -14.34 -36.19 4.03
N VAL A 654 -15.44 -36.12 4.77
CA VAL A 654 -16.06 -37.31 5.41
C VAL A 654 -16.38 -38.43 4.42
N GLY A 655 -16.64 -38.10 3.15
CA GLY A 655 -16.92 -39.06 2.08
C GLY A 655 -15.69 -39.69 1.41
N PHE A 656 -14.47 -39.22 1.74
CA PHE A 656 -13.22 -39.56 1.05
C PHE A 656 -13.25 -39.24 -0.45
N SER A 657 -14.11 -38.32 -0.87
CA SER A 657 -14.24 -37.84 -2.25
C SER A 657 -13.21 -36.76 -2.61
N GLN A 658 -12.61 -36.13 -1.61
CA GLN A 658 -11.67 -35.03 -1.76
C GLN A 658 -10.56 -35.12 -0.69
N VAL A 659 -9.31 -35.02 -1.13
CA VAL A 659 -8.16 -34.86 -0.24
C VAL A 659 -7.80 -33.37 -0.16
N TYR A 660 -7.63 -32.87 1.06
CA TYR A 660 -7.36 -31.45 1.34
C TYR A 660 -5.90 -31.21 1.66
N ILE A 661 -5.33 -32.02 2.55
CA ILE A 661 -4.00 -31.79 3.11
C ILE A 661 -3.36 -33.14 3.39
N HIS A 662 -2.10 -33.28 3.03
CA HIS A 662 -1.18 -34.28 3.52
C HIS A 662 -0.03 -33.57 4.21
N ALA A 663 0.29 -34.00 5.43
CA ALA A 663 1.38 -33.42 6.21
C ALA A 663 2.73 -33.49 5.43
N PRO A 664 3.36 -32.34 5.08
CA PRO A 664 4.50 -32.30 4.15
C PRO A 664 5.76 -33.06 4.59
N GLY A 665 5.96 -33.23 5.88
CA GLY A 665 7.07 -33.96 6.50
C GLY A 665 6.82 -35.45 6.72
N CYS A 666 5.65 -35.99 6.33
CA CYS A 666 5.39 -37.43 6.39
C CYS A 666 6.40 -38.19 5.53
N LYS A 667 6.85 -39.36 6.02
CA LYS A 667 7.85 -40.20 5.34
C LYS A 667 7.22 -41.23 4.39
N ASP A 668 5.96 -41.00 4.00
CA ASP A 668 5.23 -41.85 3.07
C ASP A 668 5.86 -41.76 1.68
N ARG A 669 6.45 -42.87 1.24
CA ARG A 669 7.07 -42.97 -0.09
C ARG A 669 6.06 -43.32 -1.18
N TYR A 670 4.98 -44.00 -0.80
CA TYR A 670 4.00 -44.56 -1.70
C TYR A 670 2.62 -44.13 -1.26
N ILE A 671 1.92 -43.38 -2.11
CA ILE A 671 0.54 -42.97 -1.87
C ILE A 671 -0.35 -43.61 -2.91
N SER A 672 -1.34 -44.36 -2.45
CA SER A 672 -2.42 -44.90 -3.27
C SER A 672 -3.74 -44.46 -2.67
N PHE A 673 -4.67 -44.06 -3.52
CA PHE A 673 -6.00 -43.63 -3.10
C PHE A 673 -7.04 -44.71 -3.40
N ASP A 674 -8.13 -44.70 -2.64
CA ASP A 674 -9.31 -45.51 -2.94
C ASP A 674 -10.07 -44.92 -4.15
N SER A 675 -10.87 -45.77 -4.79
CA SER A 675 -11.83 -45.48 -5.85
C SER A 675 -12.81 -44.33 -5.55
N ARG A 676 -13.03 -43.99 -4.28
CA ARG A 676 -13.89 -42.86 -3.87
C ARG A 676 -13.30 -41.48 -4.18
N LEU A 677 -11.98 -41.35 -4.30
CA LEU A 677 -11.34 -40.05 -4.48
C LEU A 677 -11.66 -39.44 -5.85
N VAL A 678 -12.26 -38.24 -5.85
CA VAL A 678 -12.61 -37.47 -7.05
C VAL A 678 -11.72 -36.24 -7.23
N THR A 679 -11.33 -35.58 -6.13
CA THR A 679 -10.64 -34.28 -6.17
C THR A 679 -9.39 -34.26 -5.29
N VAL A 680 -8.27 -33.77 -5.85
CA VAL A 680 -7.08 -33.36 -5.09
C VAL A 680 -7.12 -31.84 -4.98
N SER A 681 -7.17 -31.31 -3.75
CA SER A 681 -7.31 -29.87 -3.50
C SER A 681 -6.07 -29.05 -3.86
N GLU A 682 -6.22 -27.73 -3.91
CA GLU A 682 -5.08 -26.81 -4.03
C GLU A 682 -4.10 -27.02 -2.88
N GLY A 683 -2.81 -27.21 -3.23
CA GLY A 683 -1.74 -27.42 -2.27
C GLY A 683 -1.82 -28.70 -1.43
N ALA A 684 -2.63 -29.69 -1.81
CA ALA A 684 -2.89 -30.86 -0.94
C ALA A 684 -1.63 -31.65 -0.54
N PHE A 685 -0.63 -31.74 -1.43
CA PHE A 685 0.67 -32.40 -1.21
C PHE A 685 1.83 -31.40 -1.39
N ILE A 686 1.58 -30.11 -1.20
CA ILE A 686 2.62 -29.09 -1.37
C ILE A 686 3.79 -29.36 -0.42
N ASN A 687 5.00 -29.29 -0.95
CA ASN A 687 6.24 -29.58 -0.24
C ASN A 687 6.31 -30.99 0.39
N SER A 688 5.48 -31.97 -0.01
CA SER A 688 5.60 -33.35 0.47
C SER A 688 6.85 -34.02 -0.13
N ARG A 689 8.00 -33.88 0.55
CA ARG A 689 9.33 -34.15 -0.02
C ARG A 689 9.71 -35.63 -0.09
N TYR A 690 8.97 -36.52 0.57
CA TYR A 690 9.32 -37.93 0.68
C TYR A 690 8.57 -38.85 -0.27
N ILE A 691 7.51 -38.37 -0.91
CA ILE A 691 6.68 -39.15 -1.83
C ILE A 691 7.51 -39.47 -3.08
N GLU A 692 7.63 -40.76 -3.40
CA GLU A 692 8.33 -41.30 -4.57
C GLU A 692 7.32 -41.74 -5.67
N LEU A 693 6.17 -42.29 -5.27
CA LEU A 693 5.13 -42.80 -6.18
C LEU A 693 3.73 -42.40 -5.71
N VAL A 694 2.94 -41.84 -6.64
CA VAL A 694 1.50 -41.60 -6.47
C VAL A 694 0.70 -42.42 -7.48
N VAL A 695 -0.25 -43.22 -6.99
CA VAL A 695 -1.14 -44.04 -7.82
C VAL A 695 -2.60 -43.64 -7.57
N PHE A 696 -3.25 -43.12 -8.61
CA PHE A 696 -4.70 -43.01 -8.66
C PHE A 696 -5.33 -44.27 -9.26
N VAL A 697 -6.47 -44.68 -8.71
CA VAL A 697 -7.32 -45.74 -9.26
C VAL A 697 -7.94 -45.25 -10.57
N GLU A 698 -8.09 -46.17 -11.53
CA GLU A 698 -8.73 -45.86 -12.81
C GLU A 698 -10.16 -45.36 -12.61
N ASN A 699 -10.54 -44.34 -13.38
CA ASN A 699 -11.86 -43.70 -13.33
C ASN A 699 -12.26 -43.03 -12.00
N SER A 700 -11.33 -42.80 -11.05
CA SER A 700 -11.64 -42.11 -9.79
C SER A 700 -11.44 -40.60 -9.88
N VAL A 701 -10.20 -40.13 -10.00
CA VAL A 701 -9.85 -38.71 -9.91
C VAL A 701 -10.25 -37.95 -11.17
N ARG A 702 -10.92 -36.81 -10.98
CA ARG A 702 -11.35 -35.88 -12.02
C ARG A 702 -10.62 -34.54 -11.98
N ILE A 703 -10.26 -34.07 -10.79
CA ILE A 703 -9.69 -32.74 -10.58
C ILE A 703 -8.39 -32.85 -9.78
N ILE A 704 -7.31 -32.27 -10.32
CA ILE A 704 -6.06 -32.03 -9.62
C ILE A 704 -5.92 -30.51 -9.43
N GLY A 705 -5.85 -30.05 -8.19
CA GLY A 705 -5.86 -28.63 -7.84
C GLY A 705 -4.58 -27.87 -8.23
N ARG A 706 -4.64 -26.54 -8.12
CA ARG A 706 -3.47 -25.66 -8.29
C ARG A 706 -2.39 -26.01 -7.26
N ARG A 707 -1.11 -26.02 -7.67
CA ARG A 707 0.06 -26.29 -6.79
C ARG A 707 -0.04 -27.60 -5.97
N SER A 708 -0.88 -28.56 -6.37
CA SER A 708 -1.25 -29.69 -5.51
C SER A 708 -0.09 -30.62 -5.15
N PHE A 709 0.93 -30.76 -6.00
CA PHE A 709 2.15 -31.53 -5.78
C PHE A 709 3.41 -30.66 -5.91
N GLU A 710 3.25 -29.34 -5.77
CA GLU A 710 4.38 -28.42 -5.92
C GLU A 710 5.50 -28.77 -4.93
N SER A 711 6.74 -28.77 -5.43
CA SER A 711 7.94 -29.08 -4.65
C SER A 711 7.93 -30.48 -4.01
N CYS A 712 7.21 -31.45 -4.58
CA CYS A 712 7.41 -32.88 -4.31
C CYS A 712 8.72 -33.35 -4.97
N ILE A 713 9.85 -32.96 -4.38
CA ILE A 713 11.18 -33.10 -4.99
C ILE A 713 11.63 -34.55 -5.26
N ARG A 714 11.05 -35.54 -4.56
CA ARG A 714 11.35 -36.98 -4.73
C ARG A 714 10.33 -37.73 -5.56
N LEU A 715 9.29 -37.07 -6.07
CA LEU A 715 8.27 -37.73 -6.86
C LEU A 715 8.88 -38.23 -8.17
N GLU A 716 9.01 -39.54 -8.32
CA GLU A 716 9.60 -40.20 -9.50
C GLU A 716 8.50 -40.68 -10.46
N HIS A 717 7.37 -41.11 -9.90
CA HIS A 717 6.28 -41.71 -10.66
C HIS A 717 4.92 -41.20 -10.20
N ILE A 718 4.05 -40.90 -11.17
CA ILE A 718 2.65 -40.59 -10.91
C ILE A 718 1.76 -41.16 -12.02
N SER A 719 0.68 -41.84 -11.65
CA SER A 719 -0.38 -42.18 -12.61
C SER A 719 -1.37 -41.03 -12.73
N ILE A 720 -1.84 -40.75 -13.96
CA ILE A 720 -2.86 -39.74 -14.27
C ILE A 720 -3.96 -40.45 -15.09
N PRO A 721 -5.08 -40.86 -14.47
CA PRO A 721 -6.12 -41.65 -15.13
C PRO A 721 -6.84 -40.84 -16.20
N SER A 722 -7.49 -41.53 -17.14
CA SER A 722 -8.24 -40.89 -18.24
C SER A 722 -9.43 -40.04 -17.78
N SER A 723 -9.90 -40.23 -16.54
CA SER A 723 -10.98 -39.46 -15.91
C SER A 723 -10.59 -38.03 -15.51
N VAL A 724 -9.30 -37.70 -15.48
CA VAL A 724 -8.84 -36.34 -15.14
C VAL A 724 -9.26 -35.37 -16.23
N VAL A 725 -10.08 -34.39 -15.84
CA VAL A 725 -10.60 -33.34 -16.74
C VAL A 725 -9.98 -31.97 -16.48
N SER A 726 -9.43 -31.75 -15.28
CA SER A 726 -8.84 -30.47 -14.89
C SER A 726 -7.59 -30.68 -14.06
N ILE A 727 -6.54 -29.94 -14.41
CA ILE A 727 -5.28 -29.85 -13.64
C ILE A 727 -4.98 -28.36 -13.45
N GLY A 728 -4.86 -27.94 -12.19
CA GLY A 728 -4.59 -26.54 -11.84
C GLY A 728 -3.19 -26.09 -12.27
N SER A 729 -3.00 -24.77 -12.32
CA SER A 729 -1.69 -24.20 -12.64
C SER A 729 -0.64 -24.67 -11.62
N ASP A 730 0.59 -24.87 -12.10
CA ASP A 730 1.75 -25.18 -11.27
C ASP A 730 1.60 -26.43 -10.38
N ALA A 731 0.64 -27.31 -10.67
CA ALA A 731 0.35 -28.53 -9.89
C ALA A 731 1.60 -29.40 -9.66
N PHE A 732 2.55 -29.42 -10.59
CA PHE A 732 3.77 -30.23 -10.54
C PHE A 732 5.05 -29.40 -10.63
N ILE A 733 5.00 -28.10 -10.33
CA ILE A 733 6.20 -27.26 -10.36
C ILE A 733 7.21 -27.73 -9.30
N HIS A 734 8.50 -27.69 -9.61
CA HIS A 734 9.60 -28.14 -8.72
C HIS A 734 9.53 -29.64 -8.32
N CYS A 735 8.87 -30.50 -9.12
CA CYS A 735 8.96 -31.96 -9.01
C CYS A 735 10.20 -32.49 -9.79
N ASP A 736 11.40 -32.16 -9.33
CA ASP A 736 12.64 -32.35 -10.10
C ASP A 736 13.00 -33.83 -10.43
N SER A 737 12.43 -34.77 -9.69
CA SER A 737 12.61 -36.22 -9.90
C SER A 737 11.66 -36.81 -10.94
N LEU A 738 10.60 -36.08 -11.35
CA LEU A 738 9.70 -36.48 -12.45
C LEU A 738 10.39 -36.29 -13.81
N ARG A 739 11.38 -37.13 -14.13
CA ARG A 739 12.17 -37.04 -15.36
C ARG A 739 11.62 -37.85 -16.52
N CYS A 740 10.95 -38.95 -16.21
CA CYS A 740 10.30 -39.91 -17.13
C CYS A 740 9.27 -40.73 -16.31
N GLY A 741 8.37 -41.47 -16.95
CA GLY A 741 7.52 -42.43 -16.25
C GLY A 741 6.23 -41.86 -15.62
N VAL A 742 5.76 -40.69 -16.07
CA VAL A 742 4.37 -40.26 -15.83
C VAL A 742 3.45 -41.18 -16.63
N LEU A 743 2.60 -41.94 -15.95
CA LEU A 743 1.66 -42.88 -16.56
C LEU A 743 0.32 -42.18 -16.81
N PHE A 744 0.14 -41.61 -18.00
CA PHE A 744 -1.11 -40.93 -18.37
C PHE A 744 -1.79 -41.63 -19.55
N GLN A 745 -3.11 -41.79 -19.49
CA GLN A 745 -3.85 -42.54 -20.52
C GLN A 745 -4.37 -41.67 -21.66
N ASN A 746 -4.86 -40.47 -21.37
CA ASN A 746 -5.39 -39.56 -22.39
C ASN A 746 -4.23 -39.01 -23.25
N LYS A 747 -4.12 -39.47 -24.50
CA LYS A 747 -3.05 -39.08 -25.43
C LYS A 747 -3.44 -37.94 -26.39
N THR A 748 -4.53 -37.22 -26.12
CA THR A 748 -4.93 -36.08 -26.95
C THR A 748 -3.95 -34.91 -26.77
N GLN A 749 -3.69 -34.17 -27.86
CA GLN A 749 -2.76 -33.04 -27.84
C GLN A 749 -3.14 -31.95 -26.80
N PRO A 750 -4.42 -31.55 -26.66
CA PRO A 750 -4.83 -30.58 -25.62
C PRO A 750 -4.56 -31.07 -24.20
N PHE A 751 -4.71 -32.37 -23.94
CA PHE A 751 -4.44 -32.94 -22.61
C PHE A 751 -2.94 -33.00 -22.31
N ILE A 752 -2.12 -33.32 -23.31
CA ILE A 752 -0.66 -33.25 -23.19
C ILE A 752 -0.21 -31.81 -22.89
N GLU A 753 -0.79 -30.81 -23.57
CA GLU A 753 -0.53 -29.40 -23.30
C GLU A 753 -0.96 -28.99 -21.90
N LEU A 754 -2.12 -29.45 -21.43
CA LEU A 754 -2.58 -29.27 -20.05
C LEU A 754 -1.56 -29.79 -19.05
N LEU A 755 -1.08 -31.04 -19.22
CA LEU A 755 -0.05 -31.64 -18.38
C LEU A 755 1.23 -30.78 -18.33
N VAL A 756 1.72 -30.34 -19.49
CA VAL A 756 2.93 -29.50 -19.56
C VAL A 756 2.70 -28.14 -18.91
N SER A 757 1.56 -27.51 -19.16
CA SER A 757 1.20 -26.20 -18.56
C SER A 757 1.03 -26.26 -17.04
N SER A 758 0.72 -27.44 -16.49
CA SER A 758 0.63 -27.68 -15.05
C SER A 758 1.98 -27.88 -14.34
N GLY A 759 3.10 -27.74 -15.06
CA GLY A 759 4.45 -27.81 -14.49
C GLY A 759 5.23 -29.09 -14.79
N LEU A 760 4.64 -30.07 -15.50
CA LEU A 760 5.37 -31.28 -15.89
C LEU A 760 6.37 -31.00 -17.03
N PRO A 761 7.63 -31.43 -16.92
CA PRO A 761 8.57 -31.29 -18.02
C PRO A 761 8.19 -32.24 -19.16
N LYS A 762 8.28 -31.79 -20.43
CA LYS A 762 7.95 -32.63 -21.60
C LYS A 762 8.68 -33.97 -21.64
N SER A 763 9.86 -34.07 -21.02
CA SER A 763 10.62 -35.32 -20.90
C SER A 763 9.93 -36.36 -20.01
N SER A 764 9.16 -35.93 -18.98
CA SER A 764 8.50 -36.82 -18.02
C SER A 764 7.39 -37.67 -18.64
N LEU A 765 6.82 -37.19 -19.75
CA LEU A 765 5.78 -37.85 -20.52
C LEU A 765 6.30 -39.02 -21.38
N ARG A 766 7.63 -39.21 -21.44
CA ARG A 766 8.25 -40.37 -22.10
C ARG A 766 8.38 -41.52 -21.11
N LEU A 767 8.29 -42.75 -21.62
CA LEU A 767 8.65 -43.93 -20.85
C LEU A 767 10.12 -43.85 -20.44
N CYS A 768 10.42 -44.17 -19.18
CA CYS A 768 11.81 -44.26 -18.73
C CYS A 768 12.56 -45.32 -19.54
N SER A 769 13.77 -45.00 -20.00
CA SER A 769 14.65 -45.91 -20.75
C SER A 769 15.05 -47.17 -19.96
N VAL A 770 14.76 -47.21 -18.66
CA VAL A 770 14.94 -48.37 -17.77
C VAL A 770 13.92 -49.49 -18.05
N PHE A 771 12.82 -49.22 -18.76
CA PHE A 771 11.87 -50.24 -19.24
C PHE A 771 12.06 -50.63 -20.72
N SER A 772 13.30 -50.62 -21.23
CA SER A 772 13.59 -51.29 -22.50
C SER A 772 13.70 -52.81 -22.27
N CYS A 773 12.56 -53.49 -22.28
CA CYS A 773 12.55 -54.94 -22.53
C CYS A 773 12.97 -55.21 -23.98
N ALA A 774 14.28 -55.35 -24.21
CA ALA A 774 14.71 -56.39 -25.14
C ALA A 774 14.28 -57.73 -24.53
N VAL A 775 13.46 -58.47 -25.27
CA VAL A 775 12.92 -59.79 -24.93
C VAL A 775 14.00 -60.71 -24.30
N ARG A 776 13.95 -60.88 -22.97
CA ARG A 776 14.25 -62.10 -22.18
C ARG A 776 14.29 -61.73 -20.68
N ASN A 777 13.58 -62.50 -19.85
CA ASN A 777 13.40 -62.36 -18.39
C ASN A 777 12.29 -61.43 -17.90
N CYS A 778 11.03 -61.72 -18.29
CA CYS A 778 9.96 -61.65 -17.31
C CYS A 778 10.23 -62.72 -16.24
N ASN A 779 10.79 -62.32 -15.11
CA ASN A 779 10.56 -62.99 -13.83
C ASN A 779 10.64 -61.93 -12.72
N THR A 780 9.49 -61.72 -12.09
CA THR A 780 9.28 -61.17 -10.74
C THR A 780 9.76 -59.74 -10.48
N PHE A 781 8.93 -58.75 -10.82
CA PHE A 781 8.73 -57.63 -9.88
C PHE A 781 7.94 -58.24 -8.70
N SER A 782 8.64 -58.62 -7.63
CA SER A 782 7.96 -58.93 -6.37
C SER A 782 7.51 -57.60 -5.76
N ILE A 783 6.31 -57.15 -6.12
CA ILE A 783 5.53 -56.34 -5.19
C ILE A 783 5.37 -57.23 -3.96
N SER A 784 5.97 -56.84 -2.84
CA SER A 784 5.73 -57.56 -1.60
C SER A 784 4.23 -57.59 -1.35
N PHE A 785 3.65 -58.78 -1.33
CA PHE A 785 2.25 -59.02 -0.96
C PHE A 785 1.92 -58.53 0.47
N SER A 786 2.91 -58.04 1.23
CA SER A 786 2.70 -57.41 2.54
C SER A 786 2.01 -56.02 2.48
N LEU A 787 1.92 -55.39 1.31
CA LEU A 787 1.26 -54.07 1.14
C LEU A 787 -0.26 -54.15 0.90
N PHE A 788 -0.81 -55.34 0.63
CA PHE A 788 -2.28 -55.55 0.52
C PHE A 788 -2.91 -56.05 1.83
N THR A 789 -2.11 -56.42 2.83
CA THR A 789 -2.61 -57.03 4.08
C THR A 789 -3.19 -56.06 5.12
N VAL A 790 -3.12 -54.74 4.93
CA VAL A 790 -3.69 -53.77 5.90
C VAL A 790 -5.09 -53.27 5.53
N PHE A 791 -5.62 -53.57 4.34
CA PHE A 791 -6.91 -52.99 3.89
C PHE A 791 -8.04 -54.00 3.59
N ILE A 792 -7.90 -55.28 3.99
CA ILE A 792 -9.01 -56.26 3.90
C ILE A 792 -9.58 -56.66 5.28
N LEU A 793 -8.94 -56.31 6.39
CA LEU A 793 -9.51 -56.50 7.72
C LEU A 793 -9.11 -55.34 8.63
N MET A 794 -9.89 -54.25 8.61
CA MET A 794 -10.32 -53.45 9.76
C MET A 794 -11.32 -52.39 9.32
#